data_AF-A0A1B6E470-F1
#
_entry.id   AF-A0A1B6E470-F1
#
_cell.length_a   1.000
_cell.length_b   1.000
_cell.length_c   1.000
_cell.angle_alpha   90.00
_cell.angle_beta   90.00
_cell.angle_gamma   90.00
#
_symmetry.space_group_name_H-M   'P 1'
#
loop_
_entity.id
_entity.type
_entity.pdbx_description
1 polymer ?
#
loop_
_entity_poly.entity_id
_entity_poly.type
_entity_poly.pdbx_seq_one_letter_code
_entity_poly.pdbx_strand_id
1 'polypeptide(L)'
;MVNLNWKSIINFSKNDTTEQEKEDLYDLLLLYEIEPDLLVSQLQALFRVSQEIIRFKGDQVESLLGEIDNLAARQGEEEAHKHQRLIDEIVSLQSKLARAEKSESFSGGGLDDIHQELVKIEHRNEQLLLELQTKERELLSEKKEVEKFTNQVMILEREKGELRSELAALQRDSVEQQEPRMQSESIEMNLEKYREMFDLLRLKNQHINQLLSDIEGLEKENNESKMRLKNLEDELKNAADDINRYSGELTNLNHSLNEQQEKMILLEDQNEALRKQVIEMVADKNNRDEQLDQLGIVLDSRLAQWQELLIQKDYELAETKKHLADLLSQNQNIFLDSTKADIISITQTLELREQQIEELQKQLAMAAENLKHSNTLVHQYKSRAKDKKEKNGESNIIKQLKRDLLQKEETIKLMGSKVEDAEEDARAKSAEMTEMVIQLREYEAGIFGLPEAMAKIKVLQKQKNVRDKHIEQLIHAGNQLQEDANHLEEENLSLRTQLGINVDTVVRVDGILAKHKNNQTKLAEMGTKLDESQNALVELKLQNRKFRKIIEKLKNQIYQLGFLPEIIDSDKETPNRTPTKYSDFKTIKETTVVENNMEWQSKLQDVIDENEALRKGMHEILDSIRNKDGSSEVQIESSCLERLLEALDSRHISGWYHPAMRLQSQLNTVQGSNATLREQLRHSRLQCSDLNKKLERALQRIEQLQSEPILPQYKLDTKPIGLTDSSQSEECNNDSTKLEKVDEKYRDIFLNLSSRLNEIQEKMDDDKELYETDKESWQNVRTGLQQEIDSLKETLAISSVQLDEFKAQWEHLLEDPDTMKHTIAQNAIKLATLAGDNEKLKRKYEILLEDENGLKIKYNNLNDDFKTLENSSALIKQELTHEKSKLLAELQLVQKLQHQLVSIQFLFCIFK
;
A
#
# COMPACT_ATOMS: atom_id res chain seq x y z
N MET A 1 -21.71 -15.99 69.59
CA MET A 1 -20.66 -15.37 70.42
C MET A 1 -19.34 -15.52 69.69
N VAL A 2 -18.89 -14.46 69.04
CA VAL A 2 -17.58 -14.44 68.37
C VAL A 2 -16.54 -14.20 69.45
N ASN A 3 -15.71 -15.21 69.75
CA ASN A 3 -14.62 -15.07 70.70
C ASN A 3 -13.50 -14.23 70.06
N LEU A 4 -13.24 -13.03 70.60
CA LEU A 4 -12.10 -12.23 70.21
C LEU A 4 -10.80 -13.01 70.48
N ASN A 5 -9.95 -13.12 69.46
CA ASN A 5 -8.64 -13.73 69.60
C ASN A 5 -7.69 -12.74 70.29
N TRP A 6 -7.75 -12.66 71.62
CA TRP A 6 -6.99 -11.71 72.44
C TRP A 6 -5.48 -11.73 72.21
N LYS A 7 -4.92 -12.85 71.71
CA LYS A 7 -3.50 -12.95 71.34
C LYS A 7 -3.15 -12.06 70.14
N SER A 8 -4.08 -11.87 69.20
CA SER A 8 -3.91 -11.00 68.02
C SER A 8 -3.99 -9.52 68.39
N ILE A 9 -4.90 -9.19 69.32
CA ILE A 9 -5.17 -7.81 69.76
C ILE A 9 -4.07 -7.29 70.69
N ILE A 10 -3.51 -8.15 71.54
CA ILE A 10 -2.43 -7.77 72.48
C ILE A 10 -1.07 -7.61 71.77
N ASN A 11 -0.84 -8.35 70.68
CA ASN A 11 0.38 -8.24 69.86
C ASN A 11 0.30 -7.15 68.79
N PHE A 12 -0.76 -6.36 68.75
CA PHE A 12 -0.95 -5.31 67.75
C PHE A 12 0.10 -4.20 67.93
N SER A 13 1.02 -4.09 66.98
CA SER A 13 2.09 -3.08 66.93
C SER A 13 1.74 -2.00 65.90
N LYS A 14 1.83 -0.74 66.33
CA LYS A 14 1.47 0.49 65.60
C LYS A 14 2.11 0.64 64.20
N ASN A 15 3.19 -0.08 63.91
CA ASN A 15 4.03 0.17 62.73
C ASN A 15 3.99 -0.94 61.65
N ASP A 16 3.46 -2.14 61.94
CA ASP A 16 3.62 -3.32 61.04
C ASP A 16 2.28 -3.88 60.51
N THR A 17 1.17 -3.14 60.64
CA THR A 17 -0.17 -3.65 60.32
C THR A 17 -0.68 -3.14 58.98
N THR A 18 -1.08 -4.08 58.12
CA THR A 18 -1.57 -3.81 56.76
C THR A 18 -2.98 -3.21 56.79
N GLU A 19 -3.37 -2.48 55.72
CA GLU A 19 -4.70 -1.87 55.61
C GLU A 19 -5.82 -2.93 55.67
N GLN A 20 -5.59 -4.10 55.07
CA GLN A 20 -6.50 -5.25 55.11
C GLN A 20 -6.76 -5.74 56.54
N GLU A 21 -5.71 -5.87 57.35
CA GLU A 21 -5.83 -6.31 58.75
C GLU A 21 -6.55 -5.27 59.62
N LYS A 22 -6.44 -3.98 59.27
CA LYS A 22 -7.16 -2.89 59.97
C LYS A 22 -8.66 -2.90 59.63
N GLU A 23 -9.04 -3.28 58.41
CA GLU A 23 -10.45 -3.45 58.03
C GLU A 23 -11.07 -4.70 58.67
N ASP A 24 -10.38 -5.84 58.64
CA ASP A 24 -10.84 -7.07 59.29
C ASP A 24 -11.03 -6.87 60.82
N LEU A 25 -10.14 -6.10 61.46
CA LEU A 25 -10.26 -5.76 62.88
C LEU A 25 -11.39 -4.75 63.16
N TYR A 26 -11.71 -3.84 62.22
CA TYR A 26 -12.84 -2.92 62.35
C TYR A 26 -14.16 -3.70 62.38
N ASP A 27 -14.34 -4.65 61.47
CA ASP A 27 -15.55 -5.48 61.40
C ASP A 27 -15.70 -6.38 62.64
N LEU A 28 -14.59 -6.95 63.12
CA LEU A 28 -14.57 -7.74 64.35
C LEU A 28 -14.87 -6.92 65.61
N LEU A 29 -14.46 -5.65 65.66
CA LEU A 29 -14.76 -4.74 66.78
C LEU A 29 -16.21 -4.26 66.78
N LEU A 30 -16.79 -4.05 65.59
CA LEU A 30 -18.18 -3.61 65.43
C LEU A 30 -19.18 -4.66 65.91
N LEU A 31 -18.83 -5.95 65.76
CA LEU A 31 -19.66 -7.09 66.12
C LEU A 31 -19.48 -7.53 67.60
N TYR A 32 -18.59 -6.89 68.37
CA TYR A 32 -18.28 -7.31 69.72
C TYR A 32 -19.09 -6.57 70.80
N GLU A 33 -19.86 -7.32 71.59
CA GLU A 33 -20.52 -6.83 72.80
C GLU A 33 -19.60 -7.01 74.03
N ILE A 34 -19.46 -5.96 74.84
CA ILE A 34 -18.51 -5.94 75.96
C ILE A 34 -18.99 -6.86 77.10
N GLU A 35 -18.22 -7.90 77.39
CA GLU A 35 -18.41 -8.74 78.59
C GLU A 35 -18.00 -7.99 79.88
N PRO A 36 -18.74 -8.17 81.00
CA PRO A 36 -18.53 -7.41 82.23
C PRO A 36 -17.24 -7.74 83.03
N ASP A 37 -16.52 -8.82 82.70
CA ASP A 37 -15.37 -9.33 83.48
C ASP A 37 -14.00 -9.13 82.80
N LEU A 38 -13.84 -8.07 82.00
CA LEU A 38 -12.63 -7.86 81.19
C LEU A 38 -11.46 -7.23 81.99
N LEU A 39 -10.24 -7.76 81.82
CA LEU A 39 -9.03 -7.25 82.50
C LEU A 39 -8.63 -5.87 81.98
N VAL A 40 -8.10 -5.01 82.86
CA VAL A 40 -7.66 -3.63 82.51
C VAL A 40 -6.63 -3.60 81.37
N SER A 41 -5.76 -4.61 81.26
CA SER A 41 -4.79 -4.74 80.17
C SER A 41 -5.43 -5.03 78.81
N GLN A 42 -6.52 -5.80 78.78
CA GLN A 42 -7.28 -6.12 77.57
C GLN A 42 -8.08 -4.90 77.08
N LEU A 43 -8.66 -4.13 77.99
CA LEU A 43 -9.29 -2.83 77.70
C LEU A 43 -8.30 -1.81 77.12
N GLN A 44 -7.07 -1.75 77.67
CA GLN A 44 -6.03 -0.86 77.15
C GLN A 44 -5.58 -1.25 75.74
N ALA A 45 -5.47 -2.55 75.44
CA ALA A 45 -5.15 -3.03 74.10
C ALA A 45 -6.29 -2.72 73.11
N LEU A 46 -7.55 -2.98 73.51
CA LEU A 46 -8.73 -2.67 72.71
C LEU A 46 -8.82 -1.18 72.36
N PHE A 47 -8.55 -0.30 73.32
CA PHE A 47 -8.57 1.15 73.12
C PHE A 47 -7.46 1.64 72.18
N ARG A 48 -6.28 1.00 72.19
CA ARG A 48 -5.20 1.33 71.25
C ARG A 48 -5.56 0.93 69.82
N VAL A 49 -6.10 -0.27 69.65
CA VAL A 49 -6.55 -0.77 68.33
C VAL A 49 -7.70 0.08 67.79
N SER A 50 -8.69 0.41 68.63
CA SER A 50 -9.81 1.28 68.21
C SER A 50 -9.35 2.71 67.87
N GLN A 51 -8.37 3.26 68.59
CA GLN A 51 -7.79 4.57 68.28
C GLN A 51 -7.08 4.59 66.92
N GLU A 52 -6.39 3.50 66.54
CA GLU A 52 -5.72 3.39 65.25
C GLU A 52 -6.70 3.15 64.09
N ILE A 53 -7.75 2.36 64.32
CA ILE A 53 -8.80 2.15 63.33
C ILE A 53 -9.61 3.42 63.08
N ILE A 54 -9.90 4.21 64.14
CA ILE A 54 -10.54 5.51 63.99
C ILE A 54 -9.67 6.49 63.21
N ARG A 55 -8.34 6.49 63.44
CA ARG A 55 -7.41 7.29 62.62
C ARG A 55 -7.43 6.86 61.16
N PHE A 56 -7.34 5.55 60.90
CA PHE A 56 -7.37 5.01 59.53
C PHE A 56 -8.67 5.37 58.78
N LYS A 57 -9.83 5.20 59.43
CA LYS A 57 -11.11 5.60 58.82
C LYS A 57 -11.25 7.12 58.70
N GLY A 58 -10.63 7.91 59.59
CA GLY A 58 -10.48 9.35 59.46
C GLY A 58 -9.67 9.75 58.23
N ASP A 59 -8.50 9.14 58.03
CA ASP A 59 -7.61 9.39 56.89
C ASP A 59 -8.29 9.00 55.55
N GLN A 60 -9.04 7.89 55.52
CA GLN A 60 -9.85 7.51 54.35
C GLN A 60 -10.92 8.57 54.01
N VAL A 61 -11.61 9.11 55.01
CA VAL A 61 -12.62 10.17 54.80
C VAL A 61 -11.97 11.47 54.35
N GLU A 62 -10.81 11.85 54.90
CA GLU A 62 -10.07 13.04 54.45
C GLU A 62 -9.59 12.89 52.99
N SER A 63 -9.14 11.70 52.59
CA SER A 63 -8.77 11.41 51.19
C SER A 63 -9.97 11.56 50.25
N LEU A 64 -11.11 10.99 50.61
CA LEU A 64 -12.35 11.08 49.82
C LEU A 64 -12.87 12.52 49.74
N LEU A 65 -12.80 13.28 50.84
CA LEU A 65 -13.16 14.71 50.83
C LEU A 65 -12.24 15.51 49.90
N GLY A 66 -10.93 15.23 49.92
CA GLY A 66 -9.98 15.86 49.01
C GLY A 66 -10.25 15.53 47.54
N GLU A 67 -10.67 14.30 47.23
CA GLU A 67 -11.10 13.90 45.88
C GLU A 67 -12.38 14.63 45.43
N ILE A 68 -13.36 14.78 46.33
CA ILE A 68 -14.59 15.53 46.06
C ILE A 68 -14.29 17.02 45.81
N ASP A 69 -13.43 17.63 46.61
CA ASP A 69 -13.02 19.03 46.41
C ASP A 69 -12.29 19.24 45.07
N ASN A 70 -11.44 18.28 44.67
CA ASN A 70 -10.76 18.32 43.38
C ASN A 70 -11.74 18.15 42.20
N LEU A 71 -12.75 17.30 42.33
CA LEU A 71 -13.81 17.15 41.33
C LEU A 71 -14.66 18.42 41.21
N ALA A 72 -15.01 19.05 42.34
CA ALA A 72 -15.72 20.32 42.35
C ALA A 72 -14.91 21.46 41.70
N ALA A 73 -13.59 21.51 41.96
CA ALA A 73 -12.71 22.49 41.33
C ALA A 73 -12.61 22.30 39.81
N ARG A 74 -12.44 21.05 39.33
CA ARG A 74 -12.43 20.72 37.90
C ARG A 74 -13.74 21.09 37.21
N GLN A 75 -14.87 20.80 37.85
CA GLN A 75 -16.18 21.16 37.30
C GLN A 75 -16.33 22.69 37.18
N GLY A 76 -15.85 23.45 38.18
CA GLY A 76 -15.82 24.91 38.12
C GLY A 76 -14.91 25.47 37.01
N GLU A 77 -13.75 24.87 36.78
CA GLU A 77 -12.84 25.25 35.68
C GLU A 77 -13.46 24.95 34.31
N GLU A 78 -14.10 23.78 34.13
CA GLU A 78 -14.79 23.42 32.89
C GLU A 78 -15.97 24.36 32.59
N GLU A 79 -16.76 24.74 33.61
CA GLU A 79 -17.83 25.72 33.46
C GLU A 79 -17.29 27.11 33.11
N ALA A 80 -16.21 27.55 33.75
CA ALA A 80 -15.55 28.81 33.41
C ALA A 80 -15.02 28.82 31.96
N HIS A 81 -14.42 27.72 31.50
CA HIS A 81 -13.98 27.58 30.11
C HIS A 81 -15.14 27.59 29.12
N LYS A 82 -16.27 26.95 29.44
CA LYS A 82 -17.49 27.01 28.62
C LYS A 82 -18.02 28.45 28.54
N HIS A 83 -18.07 29.17 29.66
CA HIS A 83 -18.47 30.57 29.69
C HIS A 83 -17.53 31.47 28.90
N GLN A 84 -16.21 31.26 28.98
CA GLN A 84 -15.24 32.03 28.21
C GLN A 84 -15.39 31.80 26.70
N ARG A 85 -15.61 30.55 26.26
CA ARG A 85 -15.88 30.23 24.85
C ARG A 85 -17.14 30.93 24.33
N LEU A 86 -18.21 30.95 25.12
CA LEU A 86 -19.44 31.66 24.76
C LEU A 86 -19.22 33.18 24.68
N ILE A 87 -18.41 33.75 25.57
CA ILE A 87 -18.04 35.17 25.51
C ILE A 87 -17.24 35.46 24.23
N ASP A 88 -16.23 34.66 23.92
CA ASP A 88 -15.41 34.84 22.72
C ASP A 88 -16.25 34.70 21.43
N GLU A 89 -17.22 33.79 21.42
CA GLU A 89 -18.17 33.62 20.33
C GLU A 89 -19.06 34.86 20.17
N ILE A 90 -19.60 35.40 21.26
CA ILE A 90 -20.39 36.65 21.27
C ILE A 90 -19.55 37.82 20.73
N VAL A 91 -18.29 37.96 21.15
CA VAL A 91 -17.40 39.02 20.65
C VAL A 91 -17.14 38.84 19.15
N SER A 92 -16.96 37.60 18.68
CA SER A 92 -16.78 37.31 17.25
C SER A 92 -18.02 37.67 16.44
N LEU A 93 -19.23 37.39 16.94
CA LEU A 93 -20.50 37.72 16.29
C LEU A 93 -20.74 39.23 16.27
N GLN A 94 -20.45 39.92 17.36
CA GLN A 94 -20.50 41.38 17.43
C GLN A 94 -19.52 42.03 16.44
N SER A 95 -18.32 41.47 16.26
CA SER A 95 -17.35 41.95 15.28
C SER A 95 -17.81 41.76 13.83
N LYS A 96 -18.56 40.68 13.55
CA LYS A 96 -19.16 40.40 12.23
C LYS A 96 -20.31 41.36 11.94
N LEU A 97 -21.14 41.65 12.95
CA LEU A 97 -22.23 42.63 12.87
C LEU A 97 -21.69 44.05 12.62
N ALA A 98 -20.65 44.46 13.35
CA ALA A 98 -20.01 45.75 13.16
C ALA A 98 -19.31 45.91 11.79
N ARG A 99 -18.91 44.80 11.15
CA ARG A 99 -18.38 44.79 9.77
C ARG A 99 -19.50 44.87 8.73
N ALA A 100 -20.65 44.25 8.99
CA ALA A 100 -21.82 44.34 8.12
C ALA A 100 -22.42 45.75 8.11
N GLU A 101 -22.54 46.40 9.28
CA GLU A 101 -23.04 47.77 9.40
C GLU A 101 -22.15 48.81 8.70
N LYS A 102 -20.83 48.55 8.57
CA LYS A 102 -19.90 49.42 7.84
C LYS A 102 -19.95 49.27 6.31
N SER A 103 -20.74 48.33 5.79
CA SER A 103 -20.82 48.03 4.34
C SER A 103 -22.06 48.60 3.63
N GLU A 104 -22.80 49.53 4.26
CA GLU A 104 -23.90 50.27 3.62
C GLU A 104 -23.42 51.33 2.61
N SER A 105 -22.87 50.89 1.49
CA SER A 105 -22.89 51.64 0.24
C SER A 105 -22.39 50.75 -0.88
N PHE A 106 -23.30 50.13 -1.65
CA PHE A 106 -23.25 50.05 -3.12
C PHE A 106 -24.47 49.28 -3.66
N SER A 107 -25.34 50.00 -4.36
CA SER A 107 -26.11 49.64 -5.56
C SER A 107 -26.64 48.20 -5.77
N GLY A 108 -27.95 48.03 -5.58
CA GLY A 108 -28.85 47.52 -6.63
C GLY A 108 -28.94 46.02 -6.93
N GLY A 109 -28.03 45.18 -6.44
CA GLY A 109 -28.10 43.71 -6.60
C GLY A 109 -28.38 42.94 -5.30
N GLY A 110 -27.94 43.48 -4.16
CA GLY A 110 -27.99 42.77 -2.88
C GLY A 110 -29.35 42.75 -2.17
N LEU A 111 -30.34 43.54 -2.61
CA LEU A 111 -31.64 43.56 -1.94
C LEU A 111 -32.39 42.22 -2.13
N ASP A 112 -32.28 41.61 -3.30
CA ASP A 112 -32.98 40.36 -3.61
C ASP A 112 -32.30 39.15 -2.95
N ASP A 113 -30.97 39.17 -2.86
CA ASP A 113 -30.19 38.18 -2.11
C ASP A 113 -30.44 38.31 -0.59
N ILE A 114 -30.52 39.54 -0.07
CA ILE A 114 -30.87 39.78 1.33
C ILE A 114 -32.32 39.37 1.59
N HIS A 115 -33.27 39.62 0.68
CA HIS A 115 -34.65 39.16 0.85
C HIS A 115 -34.74 37.64 0.82
N GLN A 116 -34.00 36.95 -0.06
CA GLN A 116 -33.96 35.50 -0.08
C GLN A 116 -33.32 34.92 1.19
N GLU A 117 -32.25 35.51 1.70
CA GLU A 117 -31.66 35.12 2.98
C GLU A 117 -32.57 35.45 4.17
N LEU A 118 -33.31 36.55 4.12
CA LEU A 118 -34.31 36.91 5.13
C LEU A 118 -35.45 35.89 5.16
N VAL A 119 -35.96 35.49 4.00
CA VAL A 119 -37.01 34.45 3.87
C VAL A 119 -36.50 33.09 4.37
N LYS A 120 -35.24 32.73 4.09
CA LYS A 120 -34.64 31.50 4.64
C LYS A 120 -34.50 31.55 6.16
N ILE A 121 -34.11 32.70 6.71
CA ILE A 121 -33.99 32.91 8.17
C ILE A 121 -35.38 32.91 8.82
N GLU A 122 -36.37 33.54 8.19
CA GLU A 122 -37.77 33.52 8.65
C GLU A 122 -38.33 32.09 8.66
N HIS A 123 -38.08 31.31 7.60
CA HIS A 123 -38.49 29.92 7.55
C HIS A 123 -37.78 29.06 8.60
N ARG A 124 -36.48 29.29 8.83
CA ARG A 124 -35.72 28.60 9.88
C ARG A 124 -36.22 28.97 11.28
N ASN A 125 -36.58 30.23 11.50
CA ASN A 125 -37.18 30.67 12.76
C ASN A 125 -38.57 30.04 12.96
N GLU A 126 -39.38 29.92 11.92
CA GLU A 126 -40.70 29.27 11.98
C GLU A 126 -40.56 27.77 12.30
N GLN A 127 -39.57 27.09 11.69
CA GLN A 127 -39.23 25.70 12.01
C GLN A 127 -38.79 25.54 13.47
N LEU A 128 -37.90 26.40 13.97
CA LEU A 128 -37.47 26.39 15.37
C LEU A 128 -38.63 26.68 16.34
N LEU A 129 -39.58 27.54 15.96
CA LEU A 129 -40.77 27.84 16.76
C LEU A 129 -41.70 26.63 16.85
N LEU A 130 -41.89 25.89 15.74
CA LEU A 130 -42.64 24.65 15.73
C LEU A 130 -41.95 23.55 16.54
N GLU A 131 -40.63 23.43 16.43
CA GLU A 131 -39.85 22.48 17.22
C GLU A 131 -39.94 22.79 18.72
N LEU A 132 -39.80 24.06 19.12
CA LEU A 132 -40.03 24.48 20.50
C LEU A 132 -41.44 24.14 20.97
N GLN A 133 -42.47 24.39 20.16
CA GLN A 133 -43.84 24.02 20.52
C GLN A 133 -44.06 22.51 20.63
N THR A 134 -43.34 21.68 19.86
CA THR A 134 -43.38 20.22 20.01
C THR A 134 -42.70 19.79 21.30
N LYS A 135 -41.52 20.35 21.61
CA LYS A 135 -40.78 20.07 22.84
C LYS A 135 -41.53 20.53 24.09
N GLU A 136 -42.21 21.67 24.05
CA GLU A 136 -43.08 22.11 25.14
C GLU A 136 -44.26 21.15 25.36
N ARG A 137 -44.84 20.59 24.29
CA ARG A 137 -45.90 19.57 24.40
C ARG A 137 -45.38 18.25 24.99
N GLU A 138 -44.21 17.81 24.57
CA GLU A 138 -43.52 16.63 25.12
C GLU A 138 -43.24 16.84 26.61
N LEU A 139 -42.64 17.96 27.01
CA LEU A 139 -42.39 18.30 28.42
C LEU A 139 -43.68 18.38 29.25
N LEU A 140 -44.78 18.89 28.69
CA LEU A 140 -46.07 18.88 29.37
C LEU A 140 -46.65 17.47 29.53
N SER A 141 -46.37 16.55 28.60
CA SER A 141 -46.76 15.15 28.73
C SER A 141 -45.93 14.43 29.79
N GLU A 142 -44.61 14.63 29.79
CA GLU A 142 -43.70 14.09 30.81
C GLU A 142 -44.05 14.61 32.20
N LYS A 143 -44.33 15.91 32.35
CA LYS A 143 -44.79 16.47 33.64
C LYS A 143 -46.06 15.80 34.15
N LYS A 144 -47.02 15.49 33.27
CA LYS A 144 -48.23 14.76 33.65
C LYS A 144 -47.94 13.32 34.07
N GLU A 145 -46.95 12.67 33.47
CA GLU A 145 -46.52 11.32 33.87
C GLU A 145 -45.80 11.34 35.20
N VAL A 146 -44.90 12.30 35.42
CA VAL A 146 -44.25 12.54 36.71
C VAL A 146 -45.29 12.80 37.80
N GLU A 147 -46.31 13.63 37.54
CA GLU A 147 -47.42 13.85 38.47
C GLU A 147 -48.23 12.57 38.76
N LYS A 148 -48.38 11.64 37.81
CA LYS A 148 -49.01 10.35 38.08
C LYS A 148 -48.15 9.50 39.01
N PHE A 149 -46.84 9.45 38.77
CA PHE A 149 -45.92 8.69 39.62
C PHE A 149 -45.82 9.28 41.03
N THR A 150 -45.79 10.61 41.19
CA THR A 150 -45.79 11.23 42.52
C THR A 150 -47.08 10.92 43.29
N ASN A 151 -48.23 10.93 42.61
CA ASN A 151 -49.50 10.53 43.22
C ASN A 151 -49.52 9.05 43.62
N GLN A 152 -48.96 8.15 42.79
CA GLN A 152 -48.81 6.73 43.14
C GLN A 152 -47.91 6.55 44.37
N VAL A 153 -46.77 7.24 44.41
CA VAL A 153 -45.86 7.21 45.57
C VAL A 153 -46.57 7.70 46.83
N MET A 154 -47.35 8.78 46.75
CA MET A 154 -48.10 9.30 47.89
C MET A 154 -49.17 8.31 48.39
N ILE A 155 -49.84 7.56 47.50
CA ILE A 155 -50.79 6.51 47.88
C ILE A 155 -50.05 5.36 48.59
N LEU A 156 -48.95 4.89 48.04
CA LEU A 156 -48.15 3.82 48.63
C LEU A 156 -47.57 4.20 49.99
N GLU A 157 -47.15 5.46 50.17
CA GLU A 157 -46.69 5.97 51.47
C GLU A 157 -47.82 6.01 52.50
N ARG A 158 -49.04 6.33 52.08
CA ARG A 158 -50.23 6.31 52.94
C ARG A 158 -50.57 4.88 53.37
N GLU A 159 -50.61 3.93 52.44
CA GLU A 159 -50.85 2.51 52.72
C GLU A 159 -49.78 1.93 53.66
N LYS A 160 -48.51 2.29 53.44
CA LYS A 160 -47.40 1.92 54.34
C LYS A 160 -47.60 2.49 55.75
N GLY A 161 -48.15 3.70 55.87
CA GLY A 161 -48.51 4.30 57.16
C GLY A 161 -49.66 3.57 57.86
N GLU A 162 -50.71 3.23 57.11
CA GLU A 162 -51.87 2.50 57.61
C GLU A 162 -51.49 1.09 58.10
N LEU A 163 -50.71 0.34 57.32
CA LEU A 163 -50.19 -0.99 57.71
C LEU A 163 -49.29 -0.93 58.95
N ARG A 164 -48.47 0.11 59.10
CA ARG A 164 -47.67 0.33 60.32
C ARG A 164 -48.53 0.58 61.54
N SER A 165 -49.64 1.31 61.38
CA SER A 165 -50.60 1.56 62.46
C SER A 165 -51.36 0.28 62.86
N GLU A 166 -51.76 -0.54 61.89
CA GLU A 166 -52.41 -1.83 62.11
C GLU A 166 -51.49 -2.83 62.83
N LEU A 167 -50.22 -2.93 62.43
CA LEU A 167 -49.23 -3.76 63.13
C LEU A 167 -49.04 -3.33 64.58
N ALA A 168 -49.06 -2.03 64.86
CA ALA A 168 -48.96 -1.50 66.23
C ALA A 168 -50.23 -1.78 67.06
N ALA A 169 -51.41 -1.88 66.44
CA ALA A 169 -52.65 -2.27 67.11
C ALA A 169 -52.65 -3.77 67.46
N LEU A 170 -52.26 -4.63 66.52
CA LEU A 170 -52.16 -6.08 66.74
C LEU A 170 -51.13 -6.44 67.82
N GLN A 171 -50.04 -5.69 67.93
CA GLN A 171 -49.08 -5.85 69.03
C GLN A 171 -49.65 -5.47 70.41
N ARG A 172 -50.64 -4.57 70.49
CA ARG A 172 -51.33 -4.26 71.77
C ARG A 172 -52.35 -5.33 72.13
N ASP A 173 -53.11 -5.83 71.17
CA ASP A 173 -54.11 -6.90 71.39
C ASP A 173 -53.45 -8.22 71.83
N SER A 174 -52.22 -8.48 71.35
CA SER A 174 -51.42 -9.64 71.75
C SER A 174 -50.98 -9.61 73.22
N VAL A 175 -50.91 -8.42 73.84
CA VAL A 175 -50.47 -8.23 75.23
C VAL A 175 -51.64 -8.35 76.21
N GLU A 176 -52.88 -8.07 75.80
CA GLU A 176 -54.07 -8.17 76.65
C GLU A 176 -54.62 -9.61 76.84
N GLN A 177 -54.20 -10.58 76.02
CA GLN A 177 -54.68 -11.98 76.11
C GLN A 177 -53.90 -12.89 77.07
N GLN A 178 -52.88 -12.37 77.79
CA GLN A 178 -52.07 -13.16 78.73
C GLN A 178 -52.39 -12.88 80.21
N GLU A 179 -53.59 -13.22 80.70
CA GLU A 179 -53.81 -13.56 82.12
C GLU A 179 -54.92 -14.63 82.31
N PRO A 180 -54.86 -15.48 83.37
CA PRO A 180 -55.17 -16.91 83.24
C PRO A 180 -56.51 -17.34 83.87
N ARG A 181 -57.10 -18.43 83.36
CA ARG A 181 -58.10 -19.22 84.11
C ARG A 181 -57.85 -20.73 83.99
N MET A 182 -57.50 -21.32 85.14
CA MET A 182 -57.54 -22.74 85.44
C MET A 182 -58.97 -23.16 85.81
N GLN A 183 -59.46 -24.31 85.32
CA GLN A 183 -59.99 -25.46 86.11
C GLN A 183 -60.92 -26.42 85.32
N SER A 184 -60.69 -27.71 85.56
CA SER A 184 -61.63 -28.87 85.50
C SER A 184 -61.60 -29.79 84.27
N GLU A 185 -60.99 -30.96 84.44
CA GLU A 185 -60.98 -32.09 83.51
C GLU A 185 -62.22 -33.00 83.72
N SER A 186 -63.04 -33.19 82.67
CA SER A 186 -64.19 -34.12 82.61
C SER A 186 -64.29 -34.72 81.20
N ILE A 187 -65.01 -35.83 80.99
CA ILE A 187 -65.06 -36.69 79.79
C ILE A 187 -65.32 -35.93 78.45
N GLU A 188 -65.90 -34.73 78.51
CA GLU A 188 -65.90 -33.75 77.41
C GLU A 188 -64.50 -33.50 76.85
N MET A 189 -63.45 -33.45 77.68
CA MET A 189 -62.06 -33.30 77.27
C MET A 189 -61.56 -34.38 76.33
N ASN A 190 -62.08 -35.61 76.32
CA ASN A 190 -61.59 -36.58 75.34
C ASN A 190 -62.18 -36.30 73.96
N LEU A 191 -63.45 -35.90 73.88
CA LEU A 191 -64.06 -35.40 72.64
C LEU A 191 -63.49 -34.04 72.24
N GLU A 192 -63.22 -33.15 73.19
CA GLU A 192 -62.53 -31.88 73.00
C GLU A 192 -61.08 -32.10 72.57
N LYS A 193 -60.33 -33.05 73.16
CA LYS A 193 -58.98 -33.44 72.71
C LYS A 193 -59.01 -34.03 71.31
N TYR A 194 -60.00 -34.85 70.95
CA TYR A 194 -60.16 -35.32 69.57
C TYR A 194 -60.55 -34.18 68.62
N ARG A 195 -61.35 -33.20 69.07
CA ARG A 195 -61.76 -32.01 68.30
C ARG A 195 -60.61 -31.04 68.12
N GLU A 196 -59.86 -30.73 69.17
CA GLU A 196 -58.60 -30.00 69.19
C GLU A 196 -57.55 -30.70 68.33
N MET A 197 -57.46 -32.03 68.37
CA MET A 197 -56.54 -32.78 67.50
C MET A 197 -56.98 -32.71 66.04
N PHE A 198 -58.28 -32.76 65.75
CA PHE A 198 -58.83 -32.59 64.41
C PHE A 198 -58.66 -31.16 63.88
N ASP A 199 -58.82 -30.16 64.75
CA ASP A 199 -58.60 -28.75 64.46
C ASP A 199 -57.11 -28.47 64.27
N LEU A 200 -56.22 -29.08 65.07
CA LEU A 200 -54.77 -29.08 64.84
C LEU A 200 -54.42 -29.76 63.52
N LEU A 201 -55.08 -30.87 63.17
CA LEU A 201 -54.86 -31.54 61.88
C LEU A 201 -55.32 -30.66 60.72
N ARG A 202 -56.46 -29.96 60.88
CA ARG A 202 -57.00 -29.02 59.90
C ARG A 202 -56.11 -27.80 59.73
N LEU A 203 -55.60 -27.23 60.82
CA LEU A 203 -54.64 -26.13 60.82
C LEU A 203 -53.32 -26.56 60.19
N LYS A 204 -52.81 -27.75 60.52
CA LYS A 204 -51.62 -28.31 59.87
C LYS A 204 -51.82 -28.56 58.38
N ASN A 205 -52.99 -29.06 57.97
CA ASN A 205 -53.30 -29.24 56.55
C ASN A 205 -53.46 -27.89 55.81
N GLN A 206 -54.03 -26.87 56.46
CA GLN A 206 -54.05 -25.50 55.90
C GLN A 206 -52.63 -24.93 55.76
N HIS A 207 -51.78 -25.11 56.77
CA HIS A 207 -50.40 -24.68 56.72
C HIS A 207 -49.58 -25.46 55.67
N ILE A 208 -49.79 -26.77 55.51
CA ILE A 208 -49.18 -27.56 54.45
C ILE A 208 -49.61 -27.03 53.07
N ASN A 209 -50.89 -26.71 52.88
CA ASN A 209 -51.37 -26.15 51.62
C ASN A 209 -50.79 -24.74 51.35
N GLN A 210 -50.63 -23.92 52.38
CA GLN A 210 -49.94 -22.63 52.26
C GLN A 210 -48.48 -22.83 51.84
N LEU A 211 -47.73 -23.71 52.52
CA LEU A 211 -46.35 -24.02 52.15
C LEU A 211 -46.24 -24.58 50.73
N LEU A 212 -47.17 -25.40 50.28
CA LEU A 212 -47.19 -25.90 48.90
C LEU A 212 -47.44 -24.77 47.89
N SER A 213 -48.38 -23.86 48.19
CA SER A 213 -48.63 -22.67 47.37
C SER A 213 -47.40 -21.74 47.31
N ASP A 214 -46.70 -21.58 48.43
CA ASP A 214 -45.49 -20.77 48.51
C ASP A 214 -44.34 -21.42 47.73
N ILE A 215 -44.18 -22.75 47.81
CA ILE A 215 -43.22 -23.50 47.00
C ILE A 215 -43.54 -23.37 45.51
N GLU A 216 -44.81 -23.51 45.11
CA GLU A 216 -45.22 -23.31 43.71
C GLU A 216 -44.95 -21.87 43.23
N GLY A 217 -45.17 -20.87 44.09
CA GLY A 217 -44.84 -19.47 43.81
C GLY A 217 -43.34 -19.27 43.61
N LEU A 218 -42.52 -19.78 44.55
CA LEU A 218 -41.06 -19.71 44.48
C LEU A 218 -40.49 -20.49 43.28
N GLU A 219 -41.08 -21.62 42.89
CA GLU A 219 -40.69 -22.36 41.69
C GLU A 219 -40.96 -21.56 40.41
N LYS A 220 -42.11 -20.87 40.33
CA LYS A 220 -42.42 -19.97 39.20
C LYS A 220 -41.45 -18.80 39.15
N GLU A 221 -41.20 -18.12 40.26
CA GLU A 221 -40.25 -17.01 40.32
C GLU A 221 -38.82 -17.44 39.98
N ASN A 222 -38.41 -18.64 40.42
CA ASN A 222 -37.10 -19.21 40.08
C ASN A 222 -37.03 -19.54 38.57
N ASN A 223 -38.10 -20.07 37.97
CA ASN A 223 -38.16 -20.32 36.53
C ASN A 223 -38.14 -19.02 35.72
N GLU A 224 -38.87 -17.98 36.14
CA GLU A 224 -38.80 -16.65 35.52
C GLU A 224 -37.41 -16.04 35.64
N SER A 225 -36.76 -16.18 36.80
CA SER A 225 -35.39 -15.69 37.02
C SER A 225 -34.39 -16.43 36.14
N LYS A 226 -34.52 -17.75 35.97
CA LYS A 226 -33.70 -18.53 35.03
C LYS A 226 -33.91 -18.10 33.58
N MET A 227 -35.14 -17.82 33.17
CA MET A 227 -35.43 -17.32 31.82
C MET A 227 -34.83 -15.93 31.60
N ARG A 228 -34.93 -15.03 32.59
CA ARG A 228 -34.27 -13.70 32.52
C ARG A 228 -32.75 -13.81 32.47
N LEU A 229 -32.15 -14.69 33.27
CA LEU A 229 -30.71 -14.95 33.22
C LEU A 229 -30.27 -15.46 31.86
N LYS A 230 -31.03 -16.39 31.25
CA LYS A 230 -30.74 -16.90 29.92
C LYS A 230 -30.85 -15.80 28.84
N ASN A 231 -31.88 -14.96 28.91
CA ASN A 231 -32.01 -13.85 27.97
C ASN A 231 -30.85 -12.85 28.11
N LEU A 232 -30.44 -12.53 29.35
CA LEU A 232 -29.26 -11.69 29.59
C LEU A 232 -27.98 -12.34 29.08
N GLU A 233 -27.84 -13.66 29.20
CA GLU A 233 -26.69 -14.40 28.66
C GLU A 233 -26.65 -14.33 27.12
N ASP A 234 -27.81 -14.50 26.46
CA ASP A 234 -27.93 -14.36 25.01
C ASP A 234 -27.69 -12.91 24.55
N GLU A 235 -28.19 -11.90 25.27
CA GLU A 235 -27.94 -10.47 24.98
C GLU A 235 -26.47 -10.11 25.16
N LEU A 236 -25.81 -10.58 26.23
CA LEU A 236 -24.38 -10.38 26.45
C LEU A 236 -23.54 -11.05 25.37
N LYS A 237 -23.96 -12.24 24.91
CA LYS A 237 -23.30 -12.94 23.81
C LYS A 237 -23.44 -12.16 22.49
N ASN A 238 -24.64 -11.67 22.18
CA ASN A 238 -24.86 -10.84 21.00
C ASN A 238 -24.05 -9.54 21.05
N ALA A 239 -24.01 -8.88 22.22
CA ALA A 239 -23.19 -7.69 22.41
C ALA A 239 -21.69 -8.00 22.26
N ALA A 240 -21.21 -9.15 22.72
CA ALA A 240 -19.84 -9.58 22.52
C ALA A 240 -19.51 -9.87 21.04
N ASP A 241 -20.45 -10.49 20.31
CA ASP A 241 -20.32 -10.73 18.87
C ASP A 241 -20.31 -9.40 18.08
N ASP A 242 -21.15 -8.44 18.44
CA ASP A 242 -21.16 -7.10 17.85
C ASP A 242 -19.86 -6.34 18.15
N ILE A 243 -19.34 -6.41 19.39
CA ILE A 243 -18.03 -5.83 19.74
C ILE A 243 -16.90 -6.45 18.91
N ASN A 244 -16.90 -7.77 18.73
CA ASN A 244 -15.90 -8.45 17.90
C ASN A 244 -16.01 -8.03 16.44
N ARG A 245 -17.24 -7.87 15.92
CA ARG A 245 -17.48 -7.40 14.56
C ARG A 245 -16.99 -5.96 14.37
N TYR A 246 -17.36 -5.04 15.26
CA TYR A 246 -16.88 -3.66 15.20
C TYR A 246 -15.36 -3.56 15.39
N SER A 247 -14.76 -4.42 16.22
CA SER A 247 -13.31 -4.51 16.33
C SER A 247 -12.66 -4.95 15.01
N GLY A 248 -13.25 -5.93 14.31
CA GLY A 248 -12.83 -6.32 12.96
C GLY A 248 -12.96 -5.18 11.95
N GLU A 249 -14.10 -4.48 11.94
CA GLU A 249 -14.32 -3.32 11.06
C GLU A 249 -13.32 -2.18 11.36
N LEU A 250 -13.02 -1.91 12.63
CA LEU A 250 -11.99 -0.93 13.03
C LEU A 250 -10.58 -1.33 12.58
N THR A 251 -10.21 -2.61 12.68
CA THR A 251 -8.91 -3.07 12.18
C THR A 251 -8.80 -2.95 10.66
N ASN A 252 -9.87 -3.25 9.92
CA ASN A 252 -9.93 -3.07 8.46
C ASN A 252 -9.87 -1.60 8.06
N LEU A 253 -10.59 -0.72 8.77
CA LEU A 253 -10.54 0.72 8.54
C LEU A 253 -9.15 1.28 8.84
N ASN A 254 -8.50 0.83 9.92
CA ASN A 254 -7.11 1.21 10.22
C ASN A 254 -6.14 0.73 9.13
N HIS A 255 -6.32 -0.47 8.59
CA HIS A 255 -5.48 -0.95 7.49
C HIS A 255 -5.67 -0.09 6.23
N SER A 256 -6.92 0.20 5.87
CA SER A 256 -7.25 1.10 4.74
C SER A 256 -6.69 2.50 4.97
N LEU A 257 -6.80 3.06 6.18
CA LEU A 257 -6.25 4.37 6.52
C LEU A 257 -4.72 4.39 6.35
N ASN A 258 -4.02 3.35 6.83
CA ASN A 258 -2.58 3.23 6.64
C ASN A 258 -2.21 3.13 5.15
N GLU A 259 -2.94 2.34 4.36
CA GLU A 259 -2.71 2.29 2.90
C GLU A 259 -2.92 3.64 2.22
N GLN A 260 -3.92 4.42 2.64
CA GLN A 260 -4.14 5.77 2.09
C GLN A 260 -3.06 6.75 2.56
N GLN A 261 -2.59 6.65 3.80
CA GLN A 261 -1.47 7.45 4.30
C GLN A 261 -0.18 7.16 3.53
N GLU A 262 0.13 5.89 3.25
CA GLU A 262 1.29 5.53 2.42
C GLU A 262 1.18 6.10 1.00
N LYS A 263 -0.02 6.05 0.38
CA LYS A 263 -0.26 6.66 -0.94
C LYS A 263 -0.13 8.18 -0.89
N MET A 264 -0.59 8.83 0.18
CA MET A 264 -0.48 10.27 0.37
C MET A 264 1.00 10.69 0.45
N ILE A 265 1.80 10.01 1.27
CA ILE A 265 3.24 10.25 1.39
C ILE A 265 3.94 10.07 0.03
N LEU A 266 3.60 9.00 -0.70
CA LEU A 266 4.19 8.76 -2.03
C LEU A 266 3.85 9.87 -3.04
N LEU A 267 2.62 10.40 -3.00
CA LEU A 267 2.19 11.52 -3.84
C LEU A 267 2.84 12.84 -3.41
N GLU A 268 3.04 13.05 -2.12
CA GLU A 268 3.78 14.21 -1.58
C GLU A 268 5.23 14.20 -2.05
N ASP A 269 5.92 13.06 -1.94
CA ASP A 269 7.29 12.87 -2.42
C ASP A 269 7.40 13.10 -3.93
N GLN A 270 6.43 12.59 -4.72
CA GLN A 270 6.37 12.84 -6.16
C GLN A 270 6.14 14.33 -6.49
N ASN A 271 5.25 14.99 -5.75
CA ASN A 271 5.00 16.42 -5.91
C ASN A 271 6.23 17.24 -5.54
N GLU A 272 6.96 16.88 -4.49
CA GLU A 272 8.21 17.54 -4.11
C GLU A 272 9.28 17.35 -5.19
N ALA A 273 9.43 16.14 -5.73
CA ALA A 273 10.36 15.85 -6.83
C ALA A 273 10.02 16.65 -8.10
N LEU A 274 8.73 16.70 -8.49
CA LEU A 274 8.27 17.50 -9.62
C LEU A 274 8.49 19.01 -9.38
N ARG A 275 8.23 19.50 -8.17
CA ARG A 275 8.53 20.90 -7.80
C ARG A 275 10.02 21.21 -7.92
N LYS A 276 10.90 20.31 -7.45
CA LYS A 276 12.36 20.45 -7.62
C LYS A 276 12.75 20.50 -9.09
N GLN A 277 12.19 19.62 -9.92
CA GLN A 277 12.44 19.61 -11.36
C GLN A 277 11.96 20.91 -12.04
N VAL A 278 10.79 21.43 -11.66
CA VAL A 278 10.29 22.71 -12.19
C VAL A 278 11.21 23.87 -11.78
N ILE A 279 11.69 23.90 -10.53
CA ILE A 279 12.65 24.91 -10.07
C ILE A 279 13.94 24.86 -10.87
N GLU A 280 14.48 23.66 -11.11
CA GLU A 280 15.69 23.46 -11.92
C GLU A 280 15.48 23.94 -13.38
N MET A 281 14.37 23.56 -14.02
CA MET A 281 14.04 24.03 -15.37
C MET A 281 13.85 25.55 -15.44
N VAL A 282 13.28 26.17 -14.42
CA VAL A 282 13.14 27.63 -14.34
C VAL A 282 14.50 28.30 -14.18
N ALA A 283 15.40 27.74 -13.35
CA ALA A 283 16.76 28.24 -13.21
C ALA A 283 17.55 28.14 -14.52
N ASP A 284 17.44 27.01 -15.22
CA ASP A 284 18.05 26.83 -16.53
C ASP A 284 17.50 27.82 -17.56
N LYS A 285 16.18 28.02 -17.60
CA LYS A 285 15.55 29.02 -18.46
C LYS A 285 16.10 30.41 -18.17
N ASN A 286 16.16 30.83 -16.91
CA ASN A 286 16.67 32.15 -16.53
C ASN A 286 18.13 32.32 -16.94
N ASN A 287 18.97 31.30 -16.79
CA ASN A 287 20.37 31.33 -17.26
C ASN A 287 20.46 31.46 -18.79
N ARG A 288 19.55 30.82 -19.55
CA ARG A 288 19.49 30.99 -21.02
C ARG A 288 19.01 32.38 -21.40
N ASP A 289 18.01 32.92 -20.71
CA ASP A 289 17.53 34.28 -20.93
C ASP A 289 18.65 35.30 -20.64
N GLU A 290 19.40 35.14 -19.55
CA GLU A 290 20.58 35.96 -19.25
C GLU A 290 21.67 35.87 -20.34
N GLN A 291 21.92 34.67 -20.87
CA GLN A 291 22.86 34.49 -21.99
C GLN A 291 22.36 35.17 -23.27
N LEU A 292 21.06 35.10 -23.55
CA LEU A 292 20.45 35.77 -24.70
C LEU A 292 20.51 37.30 -24.55
N ASP A 293 20.27 37.84 -23.36
CA ASP A 293 20.40 39.27 -23.07
C ASP A 293 21.85 39.73 -23.25
N GLN A 294 22.82 38.95 -22.77
CA GLN A 294 24.25 39.23 -23.00
C GLN A 294 24.60 39.23 -24.49
N LEU A 295 24.09 38.27 -25.26
CA LEU A 295 24.26 38.23 -26.71
C LEU A 295 23.59 39.44 -27.38
N GLY A 296 22.41 39.84 -26.92
CA GLY A 296 21.70 41.05 -27.36
C GLY A 296 22.57 42.29 -27.19
N ILE A 297 23.11 42.50 -25.98
CA ILE A 297 24.02 43.62 -25.68
C ILE A 297 25.26 43.61 -26.60
N VAL A 298 25.87 42.43 -26.81
CA VAL A 298 27.04 42.31 -27.70
C VAL A 298 26.68 42.63 -29.14
N LEU A 299 25.55 42.14 -29.64
CA LEU A 299 25.07 42.44 -30.99
C LEU A 299 24.75 43.92 -31.18
N ASP A 300 24.06 44.53 -30.22
CA ASP A 300 23.75 45.97 -30.25
C ASP A 300 25.01 46.82 -30.23
N SER A 301 26.01 46.44 -29.42
CA SER A 301 27.31 47.12 -29.41
C SER A 301 28.01 47.05 -30.77
N ARG A 302 27.91 45.91 -31.46
CA ARG A 302 28.49 45.72 -32.79
C ARG A 302 27.71 46.44 -33.87
N LEU A 303 26.39 46.49 -33.77
CA LEU A 303 25.53 47.29 -34.65
C LEU A 303 25.84 48.77 -34.49
N ALA A 304 26.03 49.26 -33.26
CA ALA A 304 26.44 50.63 -33.00
C ALA A 304 27.81 50.94 -33.64
N GLN A 305 28.80 50.06 -33.49
CA GLN A 305 30.11 50.20 -34.16
C GLN A 305 29.97 50.24 -35.69
N TRP A 306 29.12 49.39 -36.27
CA TRP A 306 28.88 49.39 -37.71
C TRP A 306 28.15 50.64 -38.19
N GLN A 307 27.17 51.12 -37.44
CA GLN A 307 26.50 52.40 -37.72
C GLN A 307 27.50 53.55 -37.69
N GLU A 308 28.39 53.60 -36.70
CA GLU A 308 29.45 54.61 -36.62
C GLU A 308 30.41 54.54 -37.81
N LEU A 309 30.86 53.34 -38.18
CA LEU A 309 31.70 53.15 -39.38
C LEU A 309 30.97 53.57 -40.66
N LEU A 310 29.67 53.30 -40.77
CA LEU A 310 28.87 53.68 -41.93
C LEU A 310 28.74 55.19 -42.03
N ILE A 311 28.50 55.88 -40.90
CA ILE A 311 28.50 57.34 -40.80
C ILE A 311 29.87 57.91 -41.19
N GLN A 312 30.98 57.32 -40.70
CA GLN A 312 32.33 57.72 -41.07
C GLN A 312 32.57 57.57 -42.59
N LYS A 313 32.14 56.44 -43.17
CA LYS A 313 32.27 56.21 -44.62
C LYS A 313 31.39 57.12 -45.45
N ASP A 314 30.18 57.45 -44.99
CA ASP A 314 29.32 58.43 -45.64
C ASP A 314 29.95 59.83 -45.60
N TYR A 315 30.62 60.19 -44.50
CA TYR A 315 31.40 61.44 -44.41
C TYR A 315 32.57 61.46 -45.39
N GLU A 316 33.39 60.40 -45.43
CA GLU A 316 34.49 60.25 -46.40
C GLU A 316 33.96 60.29 -47.87
N LEU A 317 32.83 59.65 -48.15
CA LEU A 317 32.19 59.69 -49.46
C LEU A 317 31.68 61.08 -49.81
N ALA A 318 31.13 61.83 -48.85
CA ALA A 318 30.72 63.21 -49.05
C ALA A 318 31.92 64.12 -49.33
N GLU A 319 33.02 63.94 -48.61
CA GLU A 319 34.27 64.68 -48.80
C GLU A 319 34.91 64.38 -50.16
N THR A 320 35.01 63.09 -50.54
CA THR A 320 35.52 62.69 -51.87
C THR A 320 34.61 63.16 -53.01
N LYS A 321 33.28 63.11 -52.86
CA LYS A 321 32.35 63.68 -53.84
C LYS A 321 32.52 65.20 -53.97
N LYS A 322 32.75 65.91 -52.87
CA LYS A 322 33.03 67.35 -52.88
C LYS A 322 34.35 67.64 -53.58
N HIS A 323 35.42 66.90 -53.26
CA HIS A 323 36.71 67.03 -53.95
C HIS A 323 36.63 66.69 -55.45
N LEU A 324 35.85 65.68 -55.84
CA LEU A 324 35.61 65.37 -57.25
C LEU A 324 34.83 66.49 -57.95
N ALA A 325 33.83 67.08 -57.29
CA ALA A 325 33.11 68.23 -57.83
C ALA A 325 34.03 69.46 -57.99
N ASP A 326 34.87 69.73 -56.98
CA ASP A 326 35.87 70.80 -57.02
C ASP A 326 36.90 70.56 -58.13
N LEU A 327 37.42 69.33 -58.26
CA LEU A 327 38.32 68.95 -59.35
C LEU A 327 37.64 69.03 -60.72
N LEU A 328 36.40 68.57 -60.88
CA LEU A 328 35.65 68.70 -62.15
C LEU A 328 35.43 70.17 -62.52
N SER A 329 35.17 71.03 -61.55
CA SER A 329 35.06 72.48 -61.78
C SER A 329 36.39 73.13 -62.18
N GLN A 330 37.52 72.64 -61.66
CA GLN A 330 38.87 73.08 -62.05
C GLN A 330 39.33 72.46 -63.38
N ASN A 331 38.89 71.24 -63.70
CA ASN A 331 39.33 70.47 -64.87
C ASN A 331 38.47 70.64 -66.13
N GLN A 332 37.29 71.27 -66.07
CA GLN A 332 36.49 71.50 -67.29
C GLN A 332 37.25 72.27 -68.39
N ASN A 333 38.31 73.03 -68.05
CA ASN A 333 39.13 73.76 -69.01
C ASN A 333 40.53 73.16 -69.28
N ILE A 334 40.98 72.12 -68.56
CA ILE A 334 42.34 71.54 -68.71
C ILE A 334 42.30 70.04 -69.11
N PHE A 335 41.20 69.35 -68.84
CA PHE A 335 41.09 67.88 -68.96
C PHE A 335 41.06 67.37 -70.41
N LEU A 336 40.60 68.18 -71.38
CA LEU A 336 40.55 67.74 -72.77
C LEU A 336 41.94 67.67 -73.44
N ASP A 337 42.92 68.45 -72.96
CA ASP A 337 44.28 68.46 -73.51
C ASP A 337 45.26 67.56 -72.73
N SER A 338 45.10 67.38 -71.40
CA SER A 338 45.94 66.45 -70.62
C SER A 338 45.60 64.99 -70.90
N THR A 339 44.32 64.62 -71.02
CA THR A 339 43.93 63.21 -71.23
C THR A 339 44.45 62.63 -72.54
N LYS A 340 44.60 63.44 -73.59
CA LYS A 340 45.25 63.00 -74.84
C LYS A 340 46.75 62.77 -74.67
N ALA A 341 47.44 63.60 -73.89
CA ALA A 341 48.87 63.43 -73.61
C ALA A 341 49.12 62.21 -72.69
N ASP A 342 48.24 62.00 -71.70
CA ASP A 342 48.35 60.89 -70.75
C ASP A 342 48.02 59.54 -71.39
N ILE A 343 47.07 59.47 -72.33
CA ILE A 343 46.81 58.24 -73.10
C ILE A 343 48.03 57.85 -73.95
N ILE A 344 48.72 58.81 -74.57
CA ILE A 344 49.93 58.54 -75.36
C ILE A 344 51.08 58.07 -74.45
N SER A 345 51.25 58.67 -73.27
CA SER A 345 52.28 58.25 -72.31
C SER A 345 51.97 56.88 -71.69
N ILE A 346 50.71 56.58 -71.40
CA ILE A 346 50.26 55.27 -70.90
C ILE A 346 50.49 54.19 -71.96
N THR A 347 50.23 54.49 -73.24
CA THR A 347 50.48 53.55 -74.33
C THR A 347 51.97 53.23 -74.48
N GLN A 348 52.85 54.23 -74.40
CA GLN A 348 54.30 54.03 -74.45
C GLN A 348 54.85 53.31 -73.21
N THR A 349 54.30 53.59 -72.02
CA THR A 349 54.71 52.88 -70.80
C THR A 349 54.21 51.45 -70.77
N LEU A 350 53.05 51.15 -71.36
CA LEU A 350 52.58 49.78 -71.56
C LEU A 350 53.53 48.99 -72.47
N GLU A 351 53.96 49.56 -73.62
CA GLU A 351 54.93 48.89 -74.50
C GLU A 351 56.26 48.61 -73.79
N LEU A 352 56.78 49.57 -73.00
CA LEU A 352 58.01 49.36 -72.22
C LEU A 352 57.83 48.30 -71.12
N ARG A 353 56.64 48.24 -70.50
CA ARG A 353 56.30 47.22 -69.50
C ARG A 353 56.15 45.85 -70.13
N GLU A 354 55.58 45.74 -71.33
CA GLU A 354 55.51 44.49 -72.08
C GLU A 354 56.90 43.97 -72.44
N GLN A 355 57.81 44.85 -72.88
CA GLN A 355 59.23 44.48 -73.10
C GLN A 355 59.91 44.01 -71.81
N GLN A 356 59.66 44.69 -70.68
CA GLN A 356 60.16 44.24 -69.37
C GLN A 356 59.57 42.90 -68.94
N ILE A 357 58.29 42.64 -69.22
CA ILE A 357 57.66 41.36 -68.93
C ILE A 357 58.30 40.26 -69.78
N GLU A 358 58.58 40.53 -71.05
CA GLU A 358 59.27 39.59 -71.94
C GLU A 358 60.69 39.26 -71.43
N GLU A 359 61.41 40.27 -70.95
CA GLU A 359 62.75 40.09 -70.39
C GLU A 359 62.72 39.37 -69.02
N LEU A 360 61.75 39.68 -68.16
CA LEU A 360 61.53 38.97 -66.90
C LEU A 360 61.08 37.53 -67.13
N GLN A 361 60.28 37.25 -68.16
CA GLN A 361 59.93 35.88 -68.56
C GLN A 361 61.16 35.11 -69.02
N LYS A 362 62.05 35.74 -69.78
CA LYS A 362 63.33 35.14 -70.20
C LYS A 362 64.25 34.86 -69.00
N GLN A 363 64.33 35.80 -68.05
CA GLN A 363 65.07 35.62 -66.80
C GLN A 363 64.48 34.53 -65.92
N LEU A 364 63.14 34.42 -65.84
CA LEU A 364 62.46 33.34 -65.13
C LEU A 364 62.71 31.98 -65.79
N ALA A 365 62.73 31.90 -67.11
CA ALA A 365 63.07 30.67 -67.82
C ALA A 365 64.50 30.23 -67.51
N MET A 366 65.47 31.17 -67.52
CA MET A 366 66.86 30.90 -67.13
C MET A 366 67.00 30.54 -65.65
N ALA A 367 66.25 31.20 -64.75
CA ALA A 367 66.24 30.87 -63.32
C ALA A 367 65.60 29.51 -63.04
N ALA A 368 64.57 29.13 -63.79
CA ALA A 368 63.95 27.80 -63.72
C ALA A 368 64.91 26.70 -64.22
N GLU A 369 65.70 26.98 -65.24
CA GLU A 369 66.75 26.07 -65.73
C GLU A 369 67.89 25.92 -64.72
N ASN A 370 68.34 27.03 -64.12
CA ASN A 370 69.30 27.01 -63.01
C ASN A 370 68.74 26.30 -61.77
N LEU A 371 67.46 26.45 -61.45
CA LEU A 371 66.79 25.73 -60.37
C LEU A 371 66.72 24.23 -60.66
N LYS A 372 66.43 23.81 -61.90
CA LYS A 372 66.52 22.40 -62.30
C LYS A 372 67.94 21.86 -62.07
N HIS A 373 68.97 22.61 -62.47
CA HIS A 373 70.36 22.23 -62.23
C HIS A 373 70.69 22.18 -60.73
N SER A 374 70.27 23.16 -59.94
CA SER A 374 70.41 23.19 -58.48
C SER A 374 69.68 22.01 -57.81
N ASN A 375 68.48 21.67 -58.28
CA ASN A 375 67.71 20.55 -57.74
C ASN A 375 68.37 19.21 -58.06
N THR A 376 69.04 19.07 -59.22
CA THR A 376 69.88 17.90 -59.49
C THR A 376 71.08 17.81 -58.56
N LEU A 377 71.74 18.93 -58.23
CA LEU A 377 72.82 18.99 -57.23
C LEU A 377 72.31 18.68 -55.82
N VAL A 378 71.15 19.22 -55.42
CA VAL A 378 70.50 18.93 -54.12
C VAL A 378 70.14 17.45 -54.02
N HIS A 379 69.65 16.83 -55.09
CA HIS A 379 69.43 15.38 -55.12
C HIS A 379 70.74 14.60 -54.95
N GLN A 380 71.84 15.03 -55.60
CA GLN A 380 73.17 14.43 -55.42
C GLN A 380 73.70 14.61 -53.98
N TYR A 381 73.47 15.76 -53.34
CA TYR A 381 73.84 16.00 -51.94
C TYR A 381 72.94 15.28 -50.95
N LYS A 382 71.65 15.10 -51.25
CA LYS A 382 70.71 14.34 -50.42
C LYS A 382 70.99 12.84 -50.45
N SER A 383 71.47 12.29 -51.57
CA SER A 383 72.06 10.95 -51.61
C SER A 383 73.33 10.85 -50.76
N ARG A 384 74.22 11.85 -50.79
CA ARG A 384 75.42 11.91 -49.92
C ARG A 384 75.14 12.15 -48.43
N ALA A 385 74.00 12.73 -48.08
CA ALA A 385 73.60 13.02 -46.70
C ALA A 385 72.87 11.84 -46.02
N LYS A 386 72.35 10.88 -46.79
CA LYS A 386 71.75 9.65 -46.24
C LYS A 386 72.81 8.70 -45.65
N ASP A 387 74.07 8.79 -46.07
CA ASP A 387 75.18 7.95 -45.56
C ASP A 387 75.83 8.47 -44.25
N LYS A 388 75.32 9.56 -43.64
CA LYS A 388 75.92 10.19 -42.45
C LYS A 388 75.02 10.32 -41.22
N LYS A 389 73.90 9.59 -41.14
CA LYS A 389 73.05 9.55 -39.93
C LYS A 389 72.96 8.17 -39.33
N GLU A 390 74.06 7.71 -38.75
CA GLU A 390 73.99 6.74 -37.65
C GLU A 390 74.89 7.21 -36.51
N LYS A 391 74.34 7.11 -35.30
CA LYS A 391 74.97 7.26 -33.97
C LYS A 391 74.96 8.67 -33.37
N ASN A 392 73.96 8.91 -32.52
CA ASN A 392 74.18 9.38 -31.15
C ASN A 392 73.02 8.88 -30.26
N GLY A 393 73.37 8.18 -29.18
CA GLY A 393 72.45 7.53 -28.27
C GLY A 393 71.61 8.52 -27.45
N GLU A 394 70.32 8.20 -27.29
CA GLU A 394 69.36 9.04 -26.57
C GLU A 394 69.63 9.06 -25.06
N SER A 395 69.88 10.27 -24.54
CA SER A 395 70.03 10.59 -23.12
C SER A 395 68.80 10.19 -22.30
N ASN A 396 68.99 9.83 -21.02
CA ASN A 396 67.93 9.38 -20.09
C ASN A 396 66.76 10.35 -19.95
N ILE A 397 66.99 11.65 -20.17
CA ILE A 397 65.95 12.70 -20.18
C ILE A 397 64.98 12.50 -21.34
N ILE A 398 65.48 12.08 -22.50
CA ILE A 398 64.66 11.77 -23.68
C ILE A 398 63.80 10.54 -23.42
N LYS A 399 64.31 9.55 -22.66
CA LYS A 399 63.52 8.38 -22.26
C LYS A 399 62.43 8.71 -21.25
N GLN A 400 62.66 9.65 -20.32
CA GLN A 400 61.64 10.15 -19.41
C GLN A 400 60.58 10.97 -20.15
N LEU A 401 61.00 11.92 -20.99
CA LEU A 401 60.08 12.70 -21.82
C LEU A 401 59.25 11.82 -22.77
N LYS A 402 59.82 10.74 -23.30
CA LYS A 402 59.06 9.74 -24.09
C LYS A 402 58.03 8.98 -23.26
N ARG A 403 58.35 8.63 -22.01
CA ARG A 403 57.38 7.99 -21.11
C ARG A 403 56.25 8.93 -20.73
N ASP A 404 56.57 10.17 -20.40
CA ASP A 404 55.56 11.18 -20.05
C ASP A 404 54.71 11.52 -21.28
N LEU A 405 55.31 11.59 -22.47
CA LEU A 405 54.60 11.77 -23.73
C LEU A 405 53.65 10.60 -24.03
N LEU A 406 54.09 9.35 -23.84
CA LEU A 406 53.23 8.17 -23.99
C LEU A 406 52.08 8.15 -22.98
N GLN A 407 52.34 8.50 -21.71
CA GLN A 407 51.29 8.61 -20.71
C GLN A 407 50.28 9.72 -21.06
N LYS A 408 50.75 10.88 -21.53
CA LYS A 408 49.86 11.94 -21.97
C LYS A 408 49.08 11.56 -23.22
N GLU A 409 49.70 10.86 -24.18
CA GLU A 409 49.00 10.30 -25.34
C GLU A 409 47.93 9.27 -24.94
N GLU A 410 48.19 8.39 -23.99
CA GLU A 410 47.18 7.46 -23.45
C GLU A 410 46.04 8.21 -22.76
N THR A 411 46.34 9.24 -21.95
CA THR A 411 45.28 10.06 -21.35
C THR A 411 44.47 10.84 -22.39
N ILE A 412 45.10 11.34 -23.45
CA ILE A 412 44.42 12.04 -24.54
C ILE A 412 43.54 11.07 -25.32
N LYS A 413 43.99 9.84 -25.57
CA LYS A 413 43.16 8.80 -26.20
C LYS A 413 41.95 8.43 -25.32
N LEU A 414 42.17 8.26 -24.01
CA LEU A 414 41.08 7.95 -23.08
C LEU A 414 40.08 9.10 -22.99
N MET A 415 40.55 10.34 -22.90
CA MET A 415 39.68 11.51 -22.89
C MET A 415 38.99 11.70 -24.25
N GLY A 416 39.66 11.37 -25.36
CA GLY A 416 39.07 11.34 -26.69
C GLY A 416 37.91 10.35 -26.78
N SER A 417 38.08 9.11 -26.32
CA SER A 417 36.99 8.11 -26.24
C SER A 417 35.83 8.60 -25.39
N LYS A 418 36.09 9.21 -24.23
CA LYS A 418 35.02 9.75 -23.37
C LYS A 418 34.27 10.93 -24.00
N VAL A 419 34.98 11.77 -24.76
CA VAL A 419 34.35 12.87 -25.51
C VAL A 419 33.55 12.32 -26.67
N GLU A 420 34.05 11.28 -27.36
CA GLU A 420 33.32 10.58 -28.43
C GLU A 420 32.03 9.94 -27.90
N ASP A 421 32.09 9.22 -26.76
CA ASP A 421 30.91 8.65 -26.09
C ASP A 421 29.92 9.77 -25.69
N ALA A 422 30.41 10.88 -25.12
CA ALA A 422 29.56 12.01 -24.74
C ALA A 422 28.95 12.74 -25.96
N GLU A 423 29.69 12.81 -27.08
CA GLU A 423 29.22 13.36 -28.35
C GLU A 423 28.19 12.43 -29.02
N GLU A 424 28.33 11.11 -28.90
CA GLU A 424 27.35 10.14 -29.36
C GLU A 424 26.05 10.24 -28.54
N ASP A 425 26.14 10.35 -27.21
CA ASP A 425 24.98 10.57 -26.34
C ASP A 425 24.28 11.90 -26.64
N ALA A 426 25.05 12.98 -26.85
CA ALA A 426 24.49 14.27 -27.25
C ALA A 426 23.83 14.21 -28.65
N ARG A 427 24.43 13.47 -29.59
CA ARG A 427 23.85 13.21 -30.92
C ARG A 427 22.56 12.39 -30.84
N ALA A 428 22.49 11.36 -29.99
CA ALA A 428 21.29 10.58 -29.77
C ALA A 428 20.15 11.45 -29.20
N LYS A 429 20.44 12.23 -28.15
CA LYS A 429 19.46 13.13 -27.51
C LYS A 429 18.97 14.22 -28.46
N SER A 430 19.87 14.81 -29.26
CA SER A 430 19.47 15.81 -30.26
C SER A 430 18.62 15.19 -31.38
N ALA A 431 18.92 13.96 -31.82
CA ALA A 431 18.07 13.24 -32.76
C ALA A 431 16.66 12.99 -32.20
N GLU A 432 16.57 12.49 -30.96
CA GLU A 432 15.28 12.31 -30.26
C GLU A 432 14.51 13.63 -30.12
N MET A 433 15.20 14.73 -29.76
CA MET A 433 14.60 16.06 -29.68
C MET A 433 14.06 16.51 -31.05
N THR A 434 14.82 16.31 -32.13
CA THR A 434 14.33 16.64 -33.49
C THR A 434 13.13 15.79 -33.89
N GLU A 435 13.10 14.52 -33.53
CA GLU A 435 11.95 13.64 -33.79
C GLU A 435 10.70 14.09 -33.03
N MET A 436 10.85 14.52 -31.77
CA MET A 436 9.76 15.08 -30.98
C MET A 436 9.25 16.42 -31.56
N VAL A 437 10.14 17.27 -32.07
CA VAL A 437 9.77 18.51 -32.77
C VAL A 437 9.03 18.22 -34.08
N ILE A 438 9.46 17.21 -34.83
CA ILE A 438 8.76 16.75 -36.04
C ILE A 438 7.34 16.27 -35.68
N GLN A 439 7.20 15.45 -34.64
CA GLN A 439 5.90 14.97 -34.17
C GLN A 439 5.00 16.13 -33.72
N LEU A 440 5.53 17.12 -33.01
CA LEU A 440 4.78 18.33 -32.62
C LEU A 440 4.30 19.12 -33.84
N ARG A 441 5.14 19.28 -34.87
CA ARG A 441 4.73 19.92 -36.13
C ARG A 441 3.69 19.12 -36.89
N GLU A 442 3.75 17.78 -36.83
CA GLU A 442 2.74 16.91 -37.44
C GLU A 442 1.41 16.95 -36.68
N TYR A 443 1.43 17.15 -35.35
CA TYR A 443 0.25 17.46 -34.54
C TYR A 443 -0.34 18.82 -34.90
N GLU A 444 0.49 19.86 -34.99
CA GLU A 444 0.07 21.23 -35.40
C GLU A 444 -0.50 21.24 -36.82
N ALA A 445 0.04 20.43 -37.73
CA ALA A 445 -0.45 20.25 -39.09
C ALA A 445 -1.69 19.35 -39.19
N GLY A 446 -2.13 18.72 -38.09
CA GLY A 446 -3.27 17.80 -38.05
C GLY A 446 -3.06 16.49 -38.82
N ILE A 447 -1.81 16.18 -39.21
CA ILE A 447 -1.42 14.94 -39.90
C ILE A 447 -1.29 13.81 -38.88
N PHE A 448 -0.75 14.10 -37.70
CA PHE A 448 -0.72 13.18 -36.56
C PHE A 448 -2.05 13.25 -35.80
N GLY A 449 -2.92 12.30 -36.06
CA GLY A 449 -4.25 12.24 -35.44
C GLY A 449 -4.22 11.62 -34.03
N LEU A 450 -5.27 11.91 -33.25
CA LEU A 450 -5.60 11.23 -31.99
C LEU A 450 -5.47 9.68 -32.06
N PRO A 451 -5.84 9.00 -33.17
CA PRO A 451 -5.71 7.54 -33.27
C PRO A 451 -4.25 7.05 -33.28
N GLU A 452 -3.34 7.79 -33.89
CA GLU A 452 -1.93 7.42 -34.00
C GLU A 452 -1.18 7.72 -32.68
N ALA A 453 -1.53 8.83 -32.02
CA ALA A 453 -1.09 9.12 -30.66
C ALA A 453 -1.54 8.05 -29.66
N MET A 454 -2.81 7.63 -29.71
CA MET A 454 -3.32 6.53 -28.88
C MET A 454 -2.63 5.20 -29.18
N ALA A 455 -2.30 4.92 -30.44
CA ALA A 455 -1.54 3.72 -30.81
C ALA A 455 -0.11 3.76 -30.24
N LYS A 456 0.58 4.91 -30.32
CA LYS A 456 1.92 5.12 -29.75
C LYS A 456 1.92 5.00 -28.23
N ILE A 457 0.95 5.61 -27.54
CA ILE A 457 0.75 5.47 -26.09
C ILE A 457 0.54 4.00 -25.72
N LYS A 458 -0.27 3.27 -26.48
CA LYS A 458 -0.51 1.84 -26.22
C LYS A 458 0.73 0.97 -26.42
N VAL A 459 1.60 1.32 -27.38
CA VAL A 459 2.90 0.64 -27.57
C VAL A 459 3.86 0.97 -26.43
N LEU A 460 3.94 2.25 -26.03
CA LEU A 460 4.77 2.68 -24.90
C LEU A 460 4.30 2.07 -23.57
N GLN A 461 2.99 1.96 -23.34
CA GLN A 461 2.44 1.25 -22.18
C GLN A 461 2.85 -0.23 -22.17
N LYS A 462 2.83 -0.90 -23.34
CA LYS A 462 3.31 -2.29 -23.43
C LYS A 462 4.81 -2.38 -23.14
N GLN A 463 5.61 -1.46 -23.66
CA GLN A 463 7.06 -1.43 -23.39
C GLN A 463 7.36 -1.12 -21.92
N LYS A 464 6.60 -0.21 -21.30
CA LYS A 464 6.67 0.08 -19.86
C LYS A 464 6.38 -1.19 -19.06
N ASN A 465 5.28 -1.87 -19.33
CA ASN A 465 4.94 -3.12 -18.63
C ASN A 465 5.99 -4.23 -18.80
N VAL A 466 6.67 -4.31 -19.96
CA VAL A 466 7.77 -5.25 -20.16
C VAL A 466 9.01 -4.84 -19.34
N ARG A 467 9.32 -3.54 -19.29
CA ARG A 467 10.40 -3.02 -18.46
C ARG A 467 10.12 -3.19 -16.97
N ASP A 468 8.89 -2.93 -16.53
CA ASP A 468 8.48 -3.12 -15.14
C ASP A 468 8.62 -4.59 -14.73
N LYS A 469 8.19 -5.53 -15.58
CA LYS A 469 8.45 -6.98 -15.36
C LYS A 469 9.94 -7.32 -15.33
N HIS A 470 10.77 -6.66 -16.14
CA HIS A 470 12.21 -6.88 -16.10
C HIS A 470 12.82 -6.32 -14.81
N ILE A 471 12.33 -5.17 -14.33
CA ILE A 471 12.71 -4.60 -13.04
C ILE A 471 12.28 -5.53 -11.91
N GLU A 472 11.06 -6.06 -11.92
CA GLU A 472 10.60 -7.08 -10.96
C GLU A 472 11.50 -8.32 -10.96
N GLN A 473 11.91 -8.80 -12.13
CA GLN A 473 12.86 -9.92 -12.24
C GLN A 473 14.24 -9.56 -11.68
N LEU A 474 14.74 -8.35 -11.94
CA LEU A 474 16.01 -7.87 -11.40
C LEU A 474 15.95 -7.67 -9.89
N ILE A 475 14.82 -7.19 -9.35
CA ILE A 475 14.59 -7.09 -7.90
C ILE A 475 14.54 -8.49 -7.29
N HIS A 476 13.82 -9.43 -7.92
CA HIS A 476 13.78 -10.80 -7.42
C HIS A 476 15.16 -11.47 -7.46
N ALA A 477 15.92 -11.29 -8.54
CA ALA A 477 17.30 -11.77 -8.62
C ALA A 477 18.22 -11.08 -7.60
N GLY A 478 18.02 -9.78 -7.35
CA GLY A 478 18.73 -9.04 -6.31
C GLY A 478 18.43 -9.57 -4.92
N ASN A 479 17.16 -9.84 -4.62
CA ASN A 479 16.73 -10.43 -3.35
C ASN A 479 17.26 -11.85 -3.17
N GLN A 480 17.24 -12.68 -4.22
CA GLN A 480 17.85 -14.02 -4.19
C GLN A 480 19.36 -13.94 -3.93
N LEU A 481 20.07 -13.03 -4.61
CA LEU A 481 21.50 -12.82 -4.35
C LEU A 481 21.77 -12.30 -2.94
N GLN A 482 20.86 -11.50 -2.37
CA GLN A 482 20.96 -11.05 -0.99
C GLN A 482 20.71 -12.20 0.00
N GLU A 483 19.72 -13.07 -0.25
CA GLU A 483 19.49 -14.29 0.52
C GLU A 483 20.71 -15.23 0.45
N ASP A 484 21.27 -15.44 -0.74
CA ASP A 484 22.51 -16.22 -0.94
C ASP A 484 23.69 -15.57 -0.21
N ALA A 485 23.82 -14.24 -0.24
CA ALA A 485 24.86 -13.52 0.49
C ALA A 485 24.69 -13.67 2.00
N ASN A 486 23.46 -13.53 2.52
CA ASN A 486 23.14 -13.73 3.93
C ASN A 486 23.46 -15.17 4.36
N HIS A 487 23.10 -16.18 3.56
CA HIS A 487 23.46 -17.57 3.82
C HIS A 487 24.97 -17.81 3.83
N LEU A 488 25.71 -17.20 2.90
CA LEU A 488 27.17 -17.25 2.90
C LEU A 488 27.78 -16.53 4.11
N GLU A 489 27.15 -15.46 4.60
CA GLU A 489 27.54 -14.77 5.82
C GLU A 489 27.27 -15.64 7.06
N GLU A 490 26.10 -16.27 7.16
CA GLU A 490 25.75 -17.23 8.21
C GLU A 490 26.69 -18.45 8.22
N GLU A 491 27.03 -18.99 7.05
CA GLU A 491 28.02 -20.05 6.90
C GLU A 491 29.40 -19.57 7.36
N ASN A 492 29.82 -18.36 6.96
CA ASN A 492 31.07 -17.77 7.42
C ASN A 492 31.11 -17.56 8.94
N LEU A 493 30.01 -17.11 9.54
CA LEU A 493 29.88 -16.96 10.98
C LEU A 493 29.99 -18.32 11.67
N SER A 494 29.26 -19.32 11.16
CA SER A 494 29.31 -20.70 11.68
C SER A 494 30.71 -21.31 11.58
N LEU A 495 31.39 -21.13 10.45
CA LEU A 495 32.77 -21.57 10.24
C LEU A 495 33.74 -20.82 11.15
N ARG A 496 33.56 -19.51 11.36
CA ARG A 496 34.34 -18.72 12.32
C ARG A 496 34.14 -19.21 13.75
N THR A 497 32.92 -19.53 14.15
CA THR A 497 32.61 -20.12 15.47
C THR A 497 33.25 -21.50 15.63
N GLN A 498 33.17 -22.36 14.61
CA GLN A 498 33.82 -23.68 14.63
C GLN A 498 35.35 -23.59 14.69
N LEU A 499 35.95 -22.56 14.07
CA LEU A 499 37.39 -22.31 14.07
C LEU A 499 37.87 -21.46 15.26
N GLY A 500 36.97 -21.00 16.13
CA GLY A 500 37.30 -20.15 17.30
C GLY A 500 37.82 -18.75 16.93
N ILE A 501 37.46 -18.26 15.74
CA ILE A 501 37.88 -16.95 15.22
C ILE A 501 36.82 -15.92 15.62
N ASN A 502 37.21 -14.86 16.33
CA ASN A 502 36.29 -13.80 16.74
C ASN A 502 35.80 -13.00 15.51
N VAL A 503 34.52 -12.63 15.50
CA VAL A 503 33.82 -11.89 14.42
C VAL A 503 34.55 -10.60 14.05
N ASP A 504 35.18 -9.93 15.02
CA ASP A 504 35.89 -8.66 14.81
C ASP A 504 37.28 -8.81 14.16
N THR A 505 37.77 -10.04 13.98
CA THR A 505 39.09 -10.25 13.37
C THR A 505 39.01 -10.19 11.84
N VAL A 506 39.76 -9.25 11.26
CA VAL A 506 39.88 -9.08 9.81
C VAL A 506 40.70 -10.23 9.21
N VAL A 507 40.03 -11.17 8.57
CA VAL A 507 40.66 -12.25 7.79
C VAL A 507 41.20 -11.66 6.49
N ARG A 508 42.53 -11.59 6.32
CA ARG A 508 43.14 -11.02 5.11
C ARG A 508 43.02 -11.98 3.92
N VAL A 509 42.11 -11.68 3.01
CA VAL A 509 41.83 -12.50 1.81
C VAL A 509 42.74 -12.15 0.62
N ASP A 510 43.44 -11.01 0.65
CA ASP A 510 44.23 -10.47 -0.47
C ASP A 510 45.26 -11.45 -1.03
N GLY A 511 45.93 -12.21 -0.16
CA GLY A 511 46.91 -13.22 -0.58
C GLY A 511 46.29 -14.43 -1.29
N ILE A 512 45.05 -14.78 -0.93
CA ILE A 512 44.29 -15.89 -1.54
C ILE A 512 43.70 -15.42 -2.87
N LEU A 513 43.12 -14.21 -2.92
CA LEU A 513 42.62 -13.59 -4.15
C LEU A 513 43.73 -13.40 -5.18
N ALA A 514 44.92 -12.95 -4.76
CA ALA A 514 46.08 -12.83 -5.64
C ALA A 514 46.55 -14.18 -6.19
N LYS A 515 46.53 -15.25 -5.37
CA LYS A 515 46.83 -16.62 -5.84
C LYS A 515 45.76 -17.12 -6.82
N HIS A 516 44.49 -16.86 -6.56
CA HIS A 516 43.39 -17.27 -7.43
C HIS A 516 43.44 -16.55 -8.77
N LYS A 517 43.72 -15.24 -8.77
CA LYS A 517 43.93 -14.43 -9.97
C LYS A 517 45.13 -14.93 -10.78
N ASN A 518 46.25 -15.23 -10.12
CA ASN A 518 47.42 -15.84 -10.79
C ASN A 518 47.16 -17.24 -11.36
N ASN A 519 46.31 -18.04 -10.71
CA ASN A 519 45.92 -19.34 -11.24
C ASN A 519 44.97 -19.20 -12.43
N GLN A 520 44.07 -18.22 -12.38
CA GLN A 520 43.15 -17.91 -13.48
C GLN A 520 43.88 -17.39 -14.71
N THR A 521 44.89 -16.51 -14.55
CA THR A 521 45.73 -16.07 -15.67
C THR A 521 46.54 -17.23 -16.23
N LYS A 522 47.12 -18.10 -15.40
CA LYS A 522 47.79 -19.32 -15.87
C LYS A 522 46.84 -20.26 -16.62
N LEU A 523 45.60 -20.43 -16.15
CA LEU A 523 44.59 -21.23 -16.85
C LEU A 523 44.21 -20.61 -18.19
N ALA A 524 44.05 -19.28 -18.25
CA ALA A 524 43.80 -18.56 -19.49
C ALA A 524 44.98 -18.69 -20.47
N GLU A 525 46.22 -18.55 -20.00
CA GLU A 525 47.43 -18.75 -20.80
C GLU A 525 47.59 -20.19 -21.30
N MET A 526 47.16 -21.18 -20.51
CA MET A 526 47.13 -22.58 -20.96
C MET A 526 46.00 -22.82 -21.96
N GLY A 527 44.86 -22.13 -21.81
CA GLY A 527 43.75 -22.13 -22.76
C GLY A 527 44.15 -21.56 -24.12
N THR A 528 44.82 -20.40 -24.14
CA THR A 528 45.31 -19.81 -25.41
C THR A 528 46.34 -20.71 -26.08
N LYS A 529 47.26 -21.33 -25.32
CA LYS A 529 48.21 -22.31 -25.87
C LYS A 529 47.50 -23.55 -26.43
N LEU A 530 46.42 -23.99 -25.79
CA LEU A 530 45.61 -25.10 -26.29
C LEU A 530 44.93 -24.72 -27.61
N ASP A 531 44.32 -23.54 -27.69
CA ASP A 531 43.69 -23.02 -28.90
C ASP A 531 44.70 -22.81 -30.03
N GLU A 532 45.88 -22.26 -29.73
CA GLU A 532 46.99 -22.14 -30.69
C GLU A 532 47.43 -23.52 -31.20
N SER A 533 47.58 -24.50 -30.31
CA SER A 533 47.93 -25.87 -30.70
C SER A 533 46.84 -26.56 -31.52
N GLN A 534 45.57 -26.28 -31.21
CA GLN A 534 44.41 -26.81 -31.93
C GLN A 534 44.29 -26.16 -33.32
N ASN A 535 44.53 -24.87 -33.42
CA ASN A 535 44.58 -24.14 -34.68
C ASN A 535 45.73 -24.64 -35.56
N ALA A 536 46.92 -24.85 -35.00
CA ALA A 536 48.04 -25.48 -35.70
C ALA A 536 47.68 -26.89 -36.21
N LEU A 537 46.95 -27.68 -35.41
CA LEU A 537 46.48 -29.01 -35.81
C LEU A 537 45.45 -28.93 -36.94
N VAL A 538 44.53 -27.96 -36.90
CA VAL A 538 43.58 -27.68 -37.99
C VAL A 538 44.31 -27.27 -39.26
N GLU A 539 45.32 -26.39 -39.15
CA GLU A 539 46.11 -25.94 -40.29
C GLU A 539 46.91 -27.09 -40.91
N LEU A 540 47.54 -27.93 -40.10
CA LEU A 540 48.19 -29.17 -40.56
C LEU A 540 47.19 -30.15 -41.19
N LYS A 541 45.98 -30.29 -40.66
CA LYS A 541 44.91 -31.08 -41.30
C LYS A 541 44.52 -30.51 -42.66
N LEU A 542 44.47 -29.18 -42.78
CA LEU A 542 44.18 -28.47 -44.04
C LEU A 542 45.30 -28.65 -45.06
N GLN A 543 46.57 -28.54 -44.63
CA GLN A 543 47.73 -28.85 -45.46
C GLN A 543 47.72 -30.32 -45.90
N ASN A 544 47.42 -31.26 -45.00
CA ASN A 544 47.26 -32.67 -45.37
C ASN A 544 46.11 -32.90 -46.36
N ARG A 545 45.00 -32.14 -46.29
CA ARG A 545 43.95 -32.17 -47.31
C ARG A 545 44.45 -31.60 -48.65
N LYS A 546 45.23 -30.52 -48.63
CA LYS A 546 45.87 -29.97 -49.84
C LYS A 546 46.83 -30.97 -50.47
N PHE A 547 47.70 -31.61 -49.67
CA PHE A 547 48.60 -32.66 -50.14
C PHE A 547 47.84 -33.86 -50.69
N ARG A 548 46.77 -34.33 -50.02
CA ARG A 548 45.89 -35.37 -50.58
C ARG A 548 45.30 -34.99 -51.93
N LYS A 549 44.79 -33.76 -52.09
CA LYS A 549 44.30 -33.26 -53.38
C LYS A 549 45.39 -33.18 -54.46
N ILE A 550 46.62 -32.83 -54.07
CA ILE A 550 47.77 -32.82 -55.00
C ILE A 550 48.12 -34.25 -55.40
N ILE A 551 48.19 -35.18 -54.44
CA ILE A 551 48.41 -36.62 -54.71
C ILE A 551 47.31 -37.15 -55.62
N GLU A 552 46.05 -36.77 -55.41
CA GLU A 552 44.93 -37.20 -56.24
C GLU A 552 44.97 -36.59 -57.64
N LYS A 553 45.38 -35.32 -57.78
CA LYS A 553 45.66 -34.70 -59.09
C LYS A 553 46.81 -35.40 -59.81
N LEU A 554 47.90 -35.70 -59.10
CA LEU A 554 49.04 -36.43 -59.64
C LEU A 554 48.65 -37.86 -60.02
N LYS A 555 47.84 -38.53 -59.20
CA LYS A 555 47.25 -39.85 -59.49
C LYS A 555 46.41 -39.79 -60.77
N ASN A 556 45.57 -38.75 -60.92
CA ASN A 556 44.75 -38.53 -62.12
C ASN A 556 45.59 -38.18 -63.35
N GLN A 557 46.69 -37.45 -63.19
CA GLN A 557 47.65 -37.19 -64.28
C GLN A 557 48.42 -38.45 -64.68
N ILE A 558 48.79 -39.30 -63.71
CA ILE A 558 49.38 -40.62 -63.96
C ILE A 558 48.38 -41.52 -64.72
N TYR A 559 47.11 -41.51 -64.33
CA TYR A 559 46.04 -42.20 -65.07
C TYR A 559 45.87 -41.67 -66.50
N GLN A 560 46.00 -40.35 -66.72
CA GLN A 560 45.94 -39.72 -68.04
C GLN A 560 47.17 -40.05 -68.92
N LEU A 561 48.31 -40.33 -68.30
CA LEU A 561 49.55 -40.71 -69.00
C LEU A 561 49.64 -42.21 -69.30
N GLY A 562 48.57 -42.98 -69.09
CA GLY A 562 48.49 -44.39 -69.48
C GLY A 562 49.32 -45.34 -68.60
N PHE A 563 49.92 -44.85 -67.52
CA PHE A 563 50.50 -45.70 -66.49
C PHE A 563 49.38 -46.09 -65.52
N LEU A 564 48.90 -47.32 -65.64
CA LEU A 564 48.30 -48.03 -64.51
C LEU A 564 49.43 -48.28 -63.51
N PRO A 565 49.46 -47.66 -62.31
CA PRO A 565 50.16 -48.28 -61.21
C PRO A 565 49.35 -49.55 -60.95
N GLU A 566 49.92 -50.66 -61.40
CA GLU A 566 49.61 -52.00 -60.96
C GLU A 566 49.37 -51.94 -59.46
N ILE A 567 48.13 -52.22 -59.08
CA ILE A 567 47.71 -52.39 -57.71
C ILE A 567 48.54 -53.56 -57.19
N ILE A 568 49.66 -53.25 -56.53
CA ILE A 568 50.24 -54.16 -55.56
C ILE A 568 49.34 -54.02 -54.33
N ASP A 569 48.23 -54.74 -54.39
CA ASP A 569 47.54 -55.26 -53.22
C ASP A 569 48.59 -56.08 -52.45
N SER A 570 49.28 -55.41 -51.54
CA SER A 570 50.11 -56.01 -50.50
C SER A 570 49.50 -55.75 -49.13
N ASP A 571 48.17 -55.74 -49.04
CA ASP A 571 47.49 -56.22 -47.83
C ASP A 571 47.49 -57.75 -47.89
N LYS A 572 48.60 -58.37 -47.44
CA LYS A 572 48.65 -59.73 -46.87
C LYS A 572 50.05 -60.14 -46.44
N GLU A 573 50.63 -59.43 -45.48
CA GLU A 573 51.39 -60.06 -44.39
C GLU A 573 51.24 -59.22 -43.11
N THR A 574 50.07 -59.31 -42.47
CA THR A 574 50.03 -59.36 -41.01
C THR A 574 48.97 -60.38 -40.58
N PRO A 575 49.40 -61.55 -40.06
CA PRO A 575 48.54 -62.39 -39.26
C PRO A 575 48.33 -61.74 -37.89
N ASN A 576 47.11 -61.86 -37.37
CA ASN A 576 46.75 -61.76 -35.97
C ASN A 576 47.92 -61.69 -34.97
N ARG A 577 48.07 -60.53 -34.33
CA ARG A 577 48.44 -60.42 -32.90
C ARG A 577 48.14 -58.99 -32.45
N THR A 578 47.09 -58.89 -31.64
CA THR A 578 47.00 -58.05 -30.43
C THR A 578 48.18 -57.10 -30.21
N PRO A 579 47.96 -55.81 -29.92
CA PRO A 579 48.96 -55.02 -29.22
C PRO A 579 49.12 -55.62 -27.81
N THR A 580 50.00 -56.61 -27.69
CA THR A 580 50.57 -57.00 -26.42
C THR A 580 51.38 -55.81 -25.96
N LYS A 581 50.81 -55.09 -24.99
CA LYS A 581 51.46 -54.65 -23.75
C LYS A 581 52.98 -54.54 -23.86
N TYR A 582 53.43 -53.32 -24.10
CA TYR A 582 54.40 -52.69 -23.23
C TYR A 582 53.71 -51.53 -22.52
N SER A 583 52.85 -51.90 -21.56
CA SER A 583 52.43 -51.06 -20.44
C SER A 583 52.31 -51.96 -19.19
N ASP A 584 53.43 -52.56 -18.81
CA ASP A 584 53.79 -52.69 -17.41
C ASP A 584 54.18 -51.25 -16.99
N PHE A 585 53.42 -50.47 -16.22
CA PHE A 585 52.56 -50.80 -15.08
C PHE A 585 51.44 -49.74 -14.92
N LYS A 586 50.29 -50.22 -14.43
CA LYS A 586 49.10 -49.51 -13.90
C LYS A 586 47.98 -49.12 -14.90
N THR A 587 47.42 -50.14 -15.56
CA THR A 587 45.97 -50.21 -15.84
C THR A 587 45.40 -51.47 -15.18
N ILE A 588 45.00 -51.35 -13.92
CA ILE A 588 44.04 -52.25 -13.29
C ILE A 588 42.87 -51.35 -12.91
N LYS A 589 41.91 -51.16 -13.83
CA LYS A 589 40.54 -50.69 -13.57
C LYS A 589 39.69 -50.45 -14.84
N GLU A 590 40.26 -50.36 -16.04
CA GLU A 590 39.48 -49.90 -17.21
C GLU A 590 38.74 -50.99 -18.00
N THR A 591 39.09 -52.29 -17.90
CA THR A 591 38.40 -53.33 -18.67
C THR A 591 37.04 -53.72 -18.10
N THR A 592 36.80 -53.59 -16.79
CA THR A 592 35.44 -53.68 -16.21
C THR A 592 34.58 -52.47 -16.55
N VAL A 593 35.19 -51.33 -16.91
CA VAL A 593 34.45 -50.08 -17.17
C VAL A 593 33.80 -50.09 -18.54
N VAL A 594 34.34 -50.79 -19.54
CA VAL A 594 33.79 -50.81 -20.90
C VAL A 594 32.58 -51.75 -21.05
N GLU A 595 32.63 -52.96 -20.47
CA GLU A 595 31.46 -53.86 -20.43
C GLU A 595 30.35 -53.29 -19.55
N ASN A 596 30.70 -52.74 -18.38
CA ASN A 596 29.75 -52.00 -17.56
C ASN A 596 29.17 -50.82 -18.35
N ASN A 597 29.96 -50.04 -19.10
CA ASN A 597 29.43 -48.90 -19.86
C ASN A 597 28.40 -49.32 -20.90
N MET A 598 28.57 -50.45 -21.57
CA MET A 598 27.63 -50.90 -22.59
C MET A 598 26.33 -51.45 -21.98
N GLU A 599 26.42 -52.17 -20.85
CA GLU A 599 25.24 -52.54 -20.07
C GLU A 599 24.53 -51.33 -19.46
N TRP A 600 25.28 -50.33 -18.97
CA TRP A 600 24.73 -49.08 -18.44
C TRP A 600 24.06 -48.25 -19.53
N GLN A 601 24.61 -48.23 -20.74
CA GLN A 601 23.96 -47.60 -21.90
C GLN A 601 22.67 -48.32 -22.29
N SER A 602 22.65 -49.65 -22.27
CA SER A 602 21.41 -50.42 -22.51
C SER A 602 20.36 -50.15 -21.44
N LYS A 603 20.74 -50.20 -20.15
CA LYS A 603 19.83 -49.89 -19.03
C LYS A 603 19.34 -48.44 -19.07
N LEU A 604 20.18 -47.50 -19.47
CA LEU A 604 19.79 -46.10 -19.65
C LEU A 604 18.78 -45.97 -20.79
N GLN A 605 18.97 -46.70 -21.89
CA GLN A 605 18.04 -46.72 -23.00
C GLN A 605 16.70 -47.34 -22.62
N ASP A 606 16.70 -48.48 -21.91
CA ASP A 606 15.48 -49.13 -21.43
C ASP A 606 14.67 -48.21 -20.49
N VAL A 607 15.36 -47.46 -19.62
CA VAL A 607 14.73 -46.47 -18.73
C VAL A 607 14.18 -45.27 -19.50
N ILE A 608 14.82 -44.84 -20.59
CA ILE A 608 14.29 -43.78 -21.46
C ILE A 608 13.02 -44.27 -22.16
N ASP A 609 13.03 -45.49 -22.69
CA ASP A 609 11.90 -46.08 -23.42
C ASP A 609 10.72 -46.34 -22.46
N GLU A 610 10.97 -46.80 -21.23
CA GLU A 610 9.94 -46.95 -20.19
C GLU A 610 9.34 -45.60 -19.77
N ASN A 611 10.16 -44.56 -19.62
CA ASN A 611 9.67 -43.21 -19.35
C ASN A 611 8.83 -42.64 -20.51
N GLU A 612 9.19 -42.92 -21.76
CA GLU A 612 8.37 -42.55 -22.91
C GLU A 612 7.04 -43.29 -22.96
N ALA A 613 7.03 -44.59 -22.64
CA ALA A 613 5.82 -45.39 -22.56
C ALA A 613 4.90 -44.92 -21.43
N LEU A 614 5.47 -44.60 -20.26
CA LEU A 614 4.72 -44.09 -19.11
C LEU A 614 4.10 -42.72 -19.41
N ARG A 615 4.83 -41.82 -20.08
CA ARG A 615 4.31 -40.53 -20.52
C ARG A 615 3.12 -40.69 -21.49
N LYS A 616 3.23 -41.58 -22.47
CA LYS A 616 2.13 -41.88 -23.40
C LYS A 616 0.92 -42.44 -22.65
N GLY A 617 1.13 -43.38 -21.72
CA GLY A 617 0.06 -43.92 -20.89
C GLY A 617 -0.64 -42.85 -20.02
N MET A 618 0.10 -41.90 -19.46
CA MET A 618 -0.49 -40.80 -18.70
C MET A 618 -1.32 -39.85 -19.57
N HIS A 619 -0.89 -39.56 -20.80
CA HIS A 619 -1.68 -38.76 -21.77
C HIS A 619 -2.96 -39.50 -22.19
N GLU A 620 -2.89 -40.80 -22.44
CA GLU A 620 -4.07 -41.62 -22.76
C GLU A 620 -5.08 -41.66 -21.60
N ILE A 621 -4.61 -41.65 -20.35
CA ILE A 621 -5.46 -41.55 -19.16
C ILE A 621 -6.12 -40.17 -19.08
N LEU A 622 -5.37 -39.08 -19.30
CA LEU A 622 -5.90 -37.71 -19.27
C LEU A 622 -6.96 -37.52 -20.37
N ASP A 623 -6.68 -37.96 -21.59
CA ASP A 623 -7.62 -37.89 -22.72
C ASP A 623 -8.88 -38.74 -22.45
N SER A 624 -8.73 -39.90 -21.79
CA SER A 624 -9.87 -40.73 -21.38
C SER A 624 -10.72 -40.07 -20.29
N ILE A 625 -10.12 -39.29 -19.40
CA ILE A 625 -10.84 -38.50 -18.37
C ILE A 625 -11.61 -37.37 -19.05
N ARG A 626 -10.94 -36.56 -19.90
CA ARG A 626 -11.59 -35.44 -20.61
C ARG A 626 -12.72 -35.88 -21.53
N ASN A 627 -12.56 -36.99 -22.24
CA ASN A 627 -13.62 -37.54 -23.08
C ASN A 627 -14.82 -38.07 -22.26
N LYS A 628 -14.61 -38.49 -21.01
CA LYS A 628 -15.69 -38.92 -20.11
C LYS A 628 -16.36 -37.75 -19.39
N ASP A 629 -15.62 -36.70 -19.03
CA ASP A 629 -16.14 -35.48 -18.41
C ASP A 629 -17.13 -34.73 -19.33
N GLY A 630 -17.00 -34.86 -20.66
CA GLY A 630 -18.00 -34.35 -21.60
C GLY A 630 -19.36 -35.09 -21.59
N SER A 631 -19.44 -36.23 -20.88
CA SER A 631 -20.63 -37.10 -20.81
C SER A 631 -21.11 -37.41 -19.39
N SER A 632 -20.35 -36.99 -18.37
CA SER A 632 -20.60 -37.22 -16.94
C SER A 632 -20.90 -35.88 -16.26
N GLU A 633 -21.86 -35.86 -15.33
CA GLU A 633 -22.25 -34.66 -14.58
C GLU A 633 -21.19 -34.24 -13.53
N VAL A 634 -20.21 -35.12 -13.26
CA VAL A 634 -19.07 -34.86 -12.38
C VAL A 634 -17.83 -34.64 -13.23
N GLN A 635 -17.25 -33.42 -13.19
CA GLN A 635 -15.97 -33.07 -13.80
C GLN A 635 -14.81 -33.52 -12.90
N ILE A 636 -13.90 -34.36 -13.43
CA ILE A 636 -12.71 -34.80 -12.71
C ILE A 636 -11.49 -33.99 -13.18
N GLU A 637 -11.24 -32.86 -12.53
CA GLU A 637 -10.04 -32.05 -12.77
C GLU A 637 -8.85 -32.55 -11.93
N SER A 638 -7.94 -33.31 -12.53
CA SER A 638 -6.71 -33.76 -11.85
C SER A 638 -5.53 -32.84 -12.15
N SER A 639 -5.48 -31.70 -11.44
CA SER A 639 -4.40 -30.69 -11.60
C SER A 639 -2.99 -31.23 -11.32
N CYS A 640 -2.87 -32.34 -10.59
CA CYS A 640 -1.58 -33.00 -10.32
C CYS A 640 -1.09 -33.79 -11.54
N LEU A 641 -1.99 -34.55 -12.18
CA LEU A 641 -1.68 -35.33 -13.37
C LEU A 641 -1.30 -34.41 -14.55
N GLU A 642 -2.03 -33.32 -14.74
CA GLU A 642 -1.74 -32.31 -15.76
C GLU A 642 -0.38 -31.63 -15.53
N ARG A 643 -0.07 -31.25 -14.28
CA ARG A 643 1.25 -30.68 -13.91
C ARG A 643 2.40 -31.66 -14.11
N LEU A 644 2.18 -32.94 -13.86
CA LEU A 644 3.19 -33.99 -14.03
C LEU A 644 3.46 -34.26 -15.52
N LEU A 645 2.41 -34.32 -16.33
CA LEU A 645 2.52 -34.45 -17.78
C LEU A 645 3.24 -33.26 -18.41
N GLU A 646 2.92 -32.04 -17.97
CA GLU A 646 3.59 -30.82 -18.45
C GLU A 646 5.09 -30.79 -18.08
N ALA A 647 5.46 -31.33 -16.91
CA ALA A 647 6.85 -31.52 -16.52
C ALA A 647 7.57 -32.60 -17.35
N LEU A 648 6.88 -33.71 -17.67
CA LEU A 648 7.44 -34.76 -18.54
C LEU A 648 7.60 -34.30 -19.99
N ASP A 649 6.65 -33.54 -20.53
CA ASP A 649 6.70 -33.02 -21.90
C ASP A 649 7.82 -32.00 -22.09
N SER A 650 8.00 -31.09 -21.12
CA SER A 650 9.10 -30.12 -21.15
C SER A 650 10.49 -30.79 -21.14
N ARG A 651 10.62 -31.94 -20.46
CA ARG A 651 11.85 -32.75 -20.46
C ARG A 651 12.07 -33.52 -21.76
N HIS A 652 11.02 -34.04 -22.40
CA HIS A 652 11.12 -34.83 -23.64
C HIS A 652 11.57 -33.99 -24.84
N ILE A 653 11.12 -32.73 -24.93
CA ILE A 653 11.44 -31.83 -26.05
C ILE A 653 12.92 -31.42 -26.08
N SER A 654 13.60 -31.42 -24.92
CA SER A 654 14.95 -30.85 -24.76
C SER A 654 15.99 -31.80 -24.17
N GLY A 655 15.60 -33.02 -23.78
CA GLY A 655 16.49 -34.03 -23.19
C GLY A 655 16.92 -33.74 -21.75
N TRP A 656 16.59 -32.57 -21.19
CA TRP A 656 16.90 -32.16 -19.82
C TRP A 656 15.75 -31.34 -19.22
N TYR A 657 15.47 -31.52 -17.92
CA TYR A 657 14.41 -30.76 -17.26
C TYR A 657 14.97 -29.42 -16.76
N HIS A 658 14.52 -28.32 -17.39
CA HIS A 658 14.82 -26.97 -16.94
C HIS A 658 13.51 -26.26 -16.55
N PRO A 659 13.39 -25.69 -15.32
CA PRO A 659 12.15 -25.05 -14.85
C PRO A 659 11.63 -23.94 -15.78
N ALA A 660 12.53 -23.20 -16.44
CA ALA A 660 12.14 -22.19 -17.44
C ALA A 660 11.43 -22.78 -18.67
N MET A 661 11.72 -24.04 -19.06
CA MET A 661 11.03 -24.70 -20.17
C MET A 661 9.60 -25.08 -19.78
N ARG A 662 9.37 -25.50 -18.53
CA ARG A 662 8.03 -25.74 -18.00
C ARG A 662 7.21 -24.45 -18.00
N LEU A 663 7.80 -23.35 -17.52
CA LEU A 663 7.16 -22.03 -17.55
C LEU A 663 6.92 -21.55 -19.00
N GLN A 664 7.82 -21.85 -19.94
CA GLN A 664 7.62 -21.53 -21.34
C GLN A 664 6.49 -22.36 -21.97
N SER A 665 6.36 -23.65 -21.62
CA SER A 665 5.23 -24.48 -22.03
C SER A 665 3.91 -23.93 -21.49
N GLN A 666 3.87 -23.56 -20.20
CA GLN A 666 2.71 -22.93 -19.56
C GLN A 666 2.36 -21.58 -20.18
N LEU A 667 3.36 -20.78 -20.50
CA LEU A 667 3.15 -19.51 -21.18
C LEU A 667 2.56 -19.73 -22.57
N ASN A 668 3.05 -20.74 -23.32
CA ASN A 668 2.54 -21.08 -24.63
C ASN A 668 1.10 -21.63 -24.59
N THR A 669 0.75 -22.47 -23.61
CA THR A 669 -0.62 -22.99 -23.44
C THR A 669 -1.58 -21.87 -23.06
N VAL A 670 -1.20 -21.00 -22.10
CA VAL A 670 -1.99 -19.83 -21.72
C VAL A 670 -2.12 -18.83 -22.89
N GLN A 671 -1.05 -18.61 -23.66
CA GLN A 671 -1.08 -17.76 -24.84
C GLN A 671 -1.99 -18.33 -25.93
N GLY A 672 -2.01 -19.66 -26.11
CA GLY A 672 -2.95 -20.36 -26.97
C GLY A 672 -4.40 -20.16 -26.53
N SER A 673 -4.71 -20.37 -25.24
CA SER A 673 -6.05 -20.14 -24.67
C SER A 673 -6.48 -18.68 -24.75
N ASN A 674 -5.56 -17.72 -24.58
CA ASN A 674 -5.86 -16.31 -24.72
C ASN A 674 -6.16 -15.94 -26.18
N ALA A 675 -5.48 -16.58 -27.15
CA ALA A 675 -5.78 -16.42 -28.56
C ALA A 675 -7.18 -16.97 -28.91
N THR A 676 -7.56 -18.16 -28.41
CA THR A 676 -8.88 -18.73 -28.65
C THR A 676 -10.00 -17.89 -28.00
N LEU A 677 -9.81 -17.38 -26.78
CA LEU A 677 -10.77 -16.48 -26.13
C LEU A 677 -10.93 -15.15 -26.88
N ARG A 678 -9.83 -14.61 -27.44
CA ARG A 678 -9.89 -13.41 -28.29
C ARG A 678 -10.64 -13.66 -29.60
N GLU A 679 -10.47 -14.85 -30.19
CA GLU A 679 -11.22 -15.30 -31.37
C GLU A 679 -12.73 -15.40 -31.03
N GLN A 680 -13.08 -16.02 -29.91
CA GLN A 680 -14.46 -16.13 -29.44
C GLN A 680 -15.08 -14.76 -29.14
N LEU A 681 -14.35 -13.85 -28.50
CA LEU A 681 -14.83 -12.49 -28.23
C LEU A 681 -15.02 -11.69 -29.53
N ARG A 682 -14.13 -11.86 -30.52
CA ARG A 682 -14.33 -11.28 -31.86
C ARG A 682 -15.59 -11.82 -32.50
N HIS A 683 -15.84 -13.13 -32.42
CA HIS A 683 -17.03 -13.75 -32.97
C HIS A 683 -18.31 -13.22 -32.29
N SER A 684 -18.32 -13.13 -30.95
CA SER A 684 -19.43 -12.55 -30.19
C SER A 684 -19.69 -11.08 -30.54
N ARG A 685 -18.65 -10.26 -30.67
CA ARG A 685 -18.78 -8.86 -31.11
C ARG A 685 -19.32 -8.74 -32.53
N LEU A 686 -18.92 -9.64 -33.43
CA LEU A 686 -19.45 -9.68 -34.79
C LEU A 686 -20.96 -10.00 -34.77
N GLN A 687 -21.38 -10.98 -33.97
CA GLN A 687 -22.79 -11.32 -33.78
C GLN A 687 -23.59 -10.15 -33.19
N CYS A 688 -23.06 -9.44 -32.18
CA CYS A 688 -23.70 -8.24 -31.63
C CYS A 688 -23.81 -7.12 -32.68
N SER A 689 -22.78 -6.92 -33.51
CA SER A 689 -22.85 -5.95 -34.62
C SER A 689 -23.93 -6.31 -35.62
N ASP A 690 -24.08 -7.59 -35.96
CA ASP A 690 -25.13 -8.04 -36.88
C ASP A 690 -26.54 -7.92 -36.28
N LEU A 691 -26.69 -8.14 -34.97
CA LEU A 691 -27.94 -7.89 -34.24
C LEU A 691 -28.26 -6.39 -34.18
N ASN A 692 -27.27 -5.53 -33.91
CA ASN A 692 -27.45 -4.08 -33.93
C ASN A 692 -27.86 -3.57 -35.32
N LYS A 693 -27.26 -4.09 -36.40
CA LYS A 693 -27.71 -3.78 -37.77
C LYS A 693 -29.15 -4.24 -38.03
N LYS A 694 -29.59 -5.35 -37.44
CA LYS A 694 -31.00 -5.79 -37.52
C LYS A 694 -31.91 -4.84 -36.72
N LEU A 695 -31.48 -4.39 -35.55
CA LEU A 695 -32.19 -3.41 -34.72
C LEU A 695 -32.32 -2.06 -35.42
N GLU A 696 -31.24 -1.53 -35.99
CA GLU A 696 -31.25 -0.28 -36.77
C GLU A 696 -32.20 -0.37 -37.96
N ARG A 697 -32.24 -1.49 -38.68
CA ARG A 697 -33.22 -1.70 -39.76
C ARG A 697 -34.66 -1.75 -39.23
N ALA A 698 -34.89 -2.33 -38.06
CA ALA A 698 -36.22 -2.34 -37.43
C ALA A 698 -36.64 -0.94 -36.97
N LEU A 699 -35.72 -0.15 -36.41
CA LEU A 699 -35.95 1.24 -36.01
C LEU A 699 -36.23 2.12 -37.23
N GLN A 700 -35.45 2.00 -38.30
CA GLN A 700 -35.73 2.67 -39.58
C GLN A 700 -37.08 2.24 -40.17
N ARG A 701 -37.49 0.98 -39.97
CA ARG A 701 -38.81 0.51 -40.40
C ARG A 701 -39.94 1.14 -39.58
N ILE A 702 -39.74 1.31 -38.28
CA ILE A 702 -40.68 2.02 -37.40
C ILE A 702 -40.75 3.50 -37.79
N GLU A 703 -39.61 4.14 -38.07
CA GLU A 703 -39.53 5.53 -38.51
C GLU A 703 -40.21 5.73 -39.90
N GLN A 704 -40.08 4.77 -40.80
CA GLN A 704 -40.81 4.74 -42.07
C GLN A 704 -42.32 4.58 -41.89
N LEU A 705 -42.77 3.79 -40.91
CA LEU A 705 -44.18 3.65 -40.56
C LEU A 705 -44.73 4.89 -39.84
N GLN A 706 -43.88 5.63 -39.14
CA GLN A 706 -44.22 6.91 -38.47
C GLN A 706 -44.20 8.12 -39.42
N SER A 707 -43.44 8.05 -40.51
CA SER A 707 -43.36 9.10 -41.54
C SER A 707 -44.39 8.95 -42.67
N GLU A 708 -45.24 7.92 -42.63
CA GLU A 708 -46.42 7.79 -43.50
C GLU A 708 -47.52 8.77 -43.00
N PRO A 709 -47.86 9.84 -43.76
CA PRO A 709 -48.74 10.88 -43.24
C PRO A 709 -50.21 10.49 -43.45
N ILE A 710 -50.92 10.19 -42.36
CA ILE A 710 -52.39 10.33 -42.33
C ILE A 710 -52.68 11.57 -41.49
N LEU A 711 -52.67 12.74 -42.14
CA LEU A 711 -53.25 13.96 -41.55
C LEU A 711 -54.77 13.92 -41.75
N PRO A 712 -55.57 14.04 -40.66
CA PRO A 712 -57.02 14.10 -40.73
C PRO A 712 -57.46 15.48 -41.24
N GLN A 713 -58.24 15.50 -42.33
CA GLN A 713 -58.89 16.71 -42.80
C GLN A 713 -60.21 16.97 -42.05
N TYR A 714 -60.42 18.25 -41.77
CA TYR A 714 -61.48 18.89 -41.02
C TYR A 714 -62.91 18.65 -41.55
N LYS A 715 -63.85 18.57 -40.58
CA LYS A 715 -65.26 19.04 -40.57
C LYS A 715 -66.20 18.59 -41.69
N LEU A 716 -67.28 17.89 -41.30
CA LEU A 716 -68.69 18.27 -41.48
C LEU A 716 -69.62 17.13 -41.03
N ASP A 717 -70.64 17.48 -40.27
CA ASP A 717 -71.81 16.65 -40.00
C ASP A 717 -72.36 16.03 -41.29
N THR A 718 -72.47 14.69 -41.36
CA THR A 718 -73.43 13.97 -42.22
C THR A 718 -73.46 12.47 -41.88
N LYS A 719 -74.54 12.05 -41.21
CA LYS A 719 -75.26 10.78 -41.51
C LYS A 719 -75.71 10.82 -42.98
N PRO A 720 -76.15 9.73 -43.66
CA PRO A 720 -76.09 8.29 -43.38
C PRO A 720 -75.56 7.44 -44.59
N ILE A 721 -75.32 6.14 -44.39
CA ILE A 721 -75.60 5.12 -45.41
C ILE A 721 -76.66 4.20 -44.83
N GLY A 722 -77.78 4.10 -45.51
CA GLY A 722 -78.70 3.00 -45.34
C GLY A 722 -78.10 1.75 -45.98
N LEU A 723 -78.15 0.65 -45.25
CA LEU A 723 -78.68 -0.62 -45.75
C LEU A 723 -79.31 -1.31 -44.54
N THR A 724 -80.60 -1.04 -44.40
CA THR A 724 -81.58 -1.98 -43.88
C THR A 724 -81.36 -3.35 -44.52
N ASP A 725 -81.06 -4.36 -43.73
CA ASP A 725 -82.04 -5.42 -43.53
C ASP A 725 -82.28 -5.54 -42.02
N SER A 726 -83.45 -5.06 -41.65
CA SER A 726 -84.01 -5.13 -40.33
C SER A 726 -84.76 -6.43 -40.18
N SER A 727 -84.97 -6.79 -38.91
CA SER A 727 -86.12 -7.54 -38.41
C SER A 727 -85.92 -9.06 -38.42
N GLN A 728 -86.11 -9.76 -37.32
CA GLN A 728 -86.88 -9.38 -36.13
C GLN A 728 -86.60 -10.37 -35.00
N SER A 729 -86.65 -9.82 -33.77
CA SER A 729 -87.21 -10.42 -32.55
C SER A 729 -86.55 -11.73 -32.06
N GLU A 730 -86.17 -11.90 -30.81
CA GLU A 730 -86.98 -11.74 -29.61
C GLU A 730 -86.04 -11.69 -28.39
N GLU A 731 -86.41 -10.81 -27.45
CA GLU A 731 -86.39 -11.01 -25.99
C GLU A 731 -85.11 -11.42 -25.21
N CYS A 732 -85.03 -10.76 -24.04
CA CYS A 732 -84.38 -11.18 -22.78
C CYS A 732 -82.87 -10.92 -22.56
N ASN A 733 -82.64 -10.04 -21.56
CA ASN A 733 -81.67 -10.15 -20.45
C ASN A 733 -80.20 -10.48 -20.77
N ASN A 734 -79.28 -9.53 -20.49
CA ASN A 734 -78.01 -9.72 -19.75
C ASN A 734 -77.07 -8.50 -19.89
N ASP A 735 -77.26 -7.46 -19.06
CA ASP A 735 -76.41 -6.26 -19.06
C ASP A 735 -75.37 -6.20 -17.92
N SER A 736 -75.20 -7.26 -17.12
CA SER A 736 -74.25 -7.25 -15.99
C SER A 736 -72.79 -7.56 -16.37
N THR A 737 -72.49 -8.19 -17.51
CA THR A 737 -71.14 -8.77 -17.76
C THR A 737 -70.19 -7.90 -18.57
N LYS A 738 -70.64 -6.77 -19.14
CA LYS A 738 -69.77 -5.85 -19.91
C LYS A 738 -69.19 -4.71 -19.05
N LEU A 739 -69.81 -4.39 -17.92
CA LEU A 739 -69.31 -3.36 -16.99
C LEU A 739 -68.09 -3.86 -16.19
N GLU A 740 -68.12 -5.11 -15.71
CA GLU A 740 -67.02 -5.69 -14.91
C GLU A 740 -65.68 -5.76 -15.67
N LYS A 741 -65.69 -6.09 -16.97
CA LYS A 741 -64.46 -6.16 -17.78
C LYS A 741 -63.83 -4.80 -18.10
N VAL A 742 -64.64 -3.74 -18.03
CA VAL A 742 -64.16 -2.36 -18.21
C VAL A 742 -63.56 -1.87 -16.89
N ASP A 743 -64.19 -2.17 -15.76
CA ASP A 743 -63.69 -1.84 -14.42
C ASP A 743 -62.38 -2.56 -14.06
N GLU A 744 -62.20 -3.83 -14.46
CA GLU A 744 -60.92 -4.55 -14.28
C GLU A 744 -59.75 -3.86 -15.01
N LYS A 745 -59.95 -3.43 -16.25
CA LYS A 745 -58.90 -2.74 -17.02
C LYS A 745 -58.50 -1.39 -16.43
N TYR A 746 -59.48 -0.63 -15.93
CA TYR A 746 -59.18 0.64 -15.27
C TYR A 746 -58.50 0.44 -13.91
N ARG A 747 -58.82 -0.65 -13.18
CA ARG A 747 -58.10 -1.04 -11.96
C ARG A 747 -56.65 -1.41 -12.23
N ASP A 748 -56.38 -2.18 -13.27
CA ASP A 748 -55.01 -2.57 -13.64
C ASP A 748 -54.16 -1.36 -14.06
N ILE A 749 -54.74 -0.42 -14.81
CA ILE A 749 -54.07 0.83 -15.18
C ILE A 749 -53.79 1.69 -13.94
N PHE A 750 -54.75 1.76 -13.02
CA PHE A 750 -54.59 2.52 -11.77
C PHE A 750 -53.52 1.90 -10.86
N LEU A 751 -53.50 0.57 -10.71
CA LEU A 751 -52.45 -0.13 -9.98
C LEU A 751 -51.07 0.12 -10.59
N ASN A 752 -50.95 0.04 -11.91
CA ASN A 752 -49.67 0.29 -12.59
C ASN A 752 -49.21 1.76 -12.44
N LEU A 753 -50.13 2.72 -12.51
CA LEU A 753 -49.84 4.13 -12.24
C LEU A 753 -49.44 4.37 -10.78
N SER A 754 -50.09 3.70 -9.83
CA SER A 754 -49.75 3.78 -8.41
C SER A 754 -48.37 3.17 -8.13
N SER A 755 -48.05 2.03 -8.75
CA SER A 755 -46.72 1.42 -8.67
C SER A 755 -45.65 2.34 -9.25
N ARG A 756 -45.89 2.95 -10.43
CA ARG A 756 -44.96 3.93 -11.01
C ARG A 756 -44.81 5.19 -10.18
N LEU A 757 -45.87 5.68 -9.54
CA LEU A 757 -45.79 6.81 -8.62
C LEU A 757 -44.94 6.46 -7.40
N ASN A 758 -45.10 5.26 -6.84
CA ASN A 758 -44.27 4.80 -5.72
C ASN A 758 -42.80 4.64 -6.14
N GLU A 759 -42.52 4.06 -7.30
CA GLU A 759 -41.15 3.94 -7.82
C GLU A 759 -40.49 5.31 -8.08
N ILE A 760 -41.25 6.30 -8.54
CA ILE A 760 -40.75 7.67 -8.71
C ILE A 760 -40.49 8.32 -7.35
N GLN A 761 -41.36 8.06 -6.37
CA GLN A 761 -41.21 8.61 -5.03
C GLN A 761 -40.02 8.01 -4.28
N GLU A 762 -39.81 6.70 -4.40
CA GLU A 762 -38.63 5.99 -3.88
C GLU A 762 -37.35 6.55 -4.50
N LYS A 763 -37.29 6.72 -5.83
CA LYS A 763 -36.13 7.35 -6.49
C LYS A 763 -35.88 8.80 -6.06
N MET A 764 -36.94 9.57 -5.83
CA MET A 764 -36.78 10.94 -5.32
C MET A 764 -36.24 10.96 -3.89
N ASP A 765 -36.56 9.97 -3.08
CA ASP A 765 -36.05 9.87 -1.71
C ASP A 765 -34.60 9.36 -1.70
N ASP A 766 -34.26 8.40 -2.56
CA ASP A 766 -32.87 7.96 -2.81
C ASP A 766 -32.00 9.13 -3.30
N ASP A 767 -32.48 9.92 -4.26
CA ASP A 767 -31.76 11.08 -4.77
C ASP A 767 -31.54 12.13 -3.67
N LYS A 768 -32.52 12.37 -2.79
CA LYS A 768 -32.36 13.29 -1.64
C LYS A 768 -31.31 12.79 -0.64
N GLU A 769 -31.30 11.49 -0.35
CA GLU A 769 -30.31 10.89 0.54
C GLU A 769 -28.91 11.01 -0.05
N LEU A 770 -28.77 10.78 -1.37
CA LEU A 770 -27.50 11.00 -2.08
C LEU A 770 -27.07 12.48 -2.05
N TYR A 771 -28.01 13.41 -2.22
CA TYR A 771 -27.71 14.85 -2.12
C TYR A 771 -27.26 15.29 -0.72
N GLU A 772 -27.87 14.77 0.35
CA GLU A 772 -27.48 15.11 1.72
C GLU A 772 -26.12 14.47 2.09
N THR A 773 -25.87 13.23 1.69
CA THR A 773 -24.56 12.59 1.88
C THR A 773 -23.44 13.29 1.11
N ASP A 774 -23.67 13.69 -0.14
CA ASP A 774 -22.73 14.51 -0.90
C ASP A 774 -22.50 15.86 -0.22
N LYS A 775 -23.56 16.53 0.26
CA LYS A 775 -23.45 17.82 0.96
C LYS A 775 -22.64 17.71 2.26
N GLU A 776 -22.82 16.65 3.05
CA GLU A 776 -21.98 16.37 4.22
C GLU A 776 -20.52 16.13 3.83
N SER A 777 -20.28 15.36 2.75
CA SER A 777 -18.92 15.12 2.25
C SER A 777 -18.23 16.43 1.83
N TRP A 778 -18.93 17.32 1.12
CA TRP A 778 -18.41 18.63 0.71
C TRP A 778 -18.21 19.57 1.90
N GLN A 779 -19.04 19.48 2.95
CA GLN A 779 -18.82 20.21 4.19
C GLN A 779 -17.56 19.74 4.90
N ASN A 780 -17.31 18.43 4.97
CA ASN A 780 -16.09 17.87 5.58
C ASN A 780 -14.82 18.26 4.79
N VAL A 781 -14.89 18.24 3.46
CA VAL A 781 -13.78 18.73 2.62
C VAL A 781 -13.53 20.23 2.85
N ARG A 782 -14.60 21.02 2.97
CA ARG A 782 -14.50 22.46 3.22
C ARG A 782 -13.91 22.76 4.60
N THR A 783 -14.30 22.04 5.64
CA THR A 783 -13.74 22.22 7.00
C THR A 783 -12.29 21.75 7.05
N GLY A 784 -11.94 20.66 6.38
CA GLY A 784 -10.55 20.19 6.22
C GLY A 784 -9.66 21.23 5.54
N LEU A 785 -10.08 21.75 4.38
CA LEU A 785 -9.35 22.81 3.68
C LEU A 785 -9.24 24.10 4.51
N GLN A 786 -10.27 24.43 5.29
CA GLN A 786 -10.23 25.59 6.18
C GLN A 786 -9.20 25.41 7.31
N GLN A 787 -9.13 24.21 7.90
CA GLN A 787 -8.11 23.87 8.92
C GLN A 787 -6.70 23.90 8.33
N GLU A 788 -6.51 23.36 7.11
CA GLU A 788 -5.23 23.45 6.40
C GLU A 788 -4.85 24.91 6.13
N ILE A 789 -5.78 25.73 5.62
CA ILE A 789 -5.54 27.18 5.42
C ILE A 789 -5.13 27.86 6.72
N ASP A 790 -5.79 27.55 7.84
CA ASP A 790 -5.51 28.19 9.12
C ASP A 790 -4.17 27.71 9.71
N SER A 791 -3.82 26.43 9.56
CA SER A 791 -2.47 25.92 9.89
C SER A 791 -1.38 26.56 9.01
N LEU A 792 -1.64 26.74 7.71
CA LEU A 792 -0.70 27.39 6.79
C LEU A 792 -0.53 28.87 7.12
N LYS A 793 -1.59 29.57 7.52
CA LYS A 793 -1.48 30.94 8.04
C LYS A 793 -0.67 31.00 9.33
N GLU A 794 -0.85 30.03 10.23
CA GLU A 794 -0.07 29.95 11.46
C GLU A 794 1.42 29.71 11.16
N THR A 795 1.75 28.73 10.31
CA THR A 795 3.14 28.49 9.89
C THR A 795 3.74 29.69 9.14
N LEU A 796 2.94 30.41 8.35
CA LEU A 796 3.37 31.63 7.66
C LEU A 796 3.62 32.78 8.67
N ALA A 797 2.79 32.91 9.70
CA ALA A 797 3.00 33.87 10.78
C ALA A 797 4.25 33.55 11.61
N ILE A 798 4.47 32.27 11.94
CA ILE A 798 5.69 31.82 12.62
C ILE A 798 6.91 32.09 11.75
N SER A 799 6.84 31.75 10.45
CA SER A 799 7.94 31.98 9.51
C SER A 799 8.20 33.47 9.28
N SER A 800 7.18 34.32 9.30
CA SER A 800 7.36 35.78 9.20
C SER A 800 8.04 36.35 10.44
N VAL A 801 7.67 35.89 11.63
CA VAL A 801 8.34 36.28 12.89
C VAL A 801 9.79 35.82 12.88
N GLN A 802 10.06 34.58 12.47
CA GLN A 802 11.43 34.08 12.32
C GLN A 802 12.24 34.88 11.29
N LEU A 803 11.64 35.26 10.16
CA LEU A 803 12.30 36.11 9.17
C LEU A 803 12.61 37.51 9.73
N ASP A 804 11.71 38.08 10.52
CA ASP A 804 11.95 39.38 11.16
C ASP A 804 12.99 39.28 12.28
N GLU A 805 13.02 38.19 13.04
CA GLU A 805 14.11 37.88 13.98
C GLU A 805 15.44 37.71 13.27
N PHE A 806 15.48 36.98 12.15
CA PHE A 806 16.68 36.85 11.34
C PHE A 806 17.11 38.20 10.77
N LYS A 807 16.19 39.02 10.24
CA LYS A 807 16.51 40.39 9.78
C LYS A 807 17.09 41.24 10.90
N ALA A 808 16.50 41.21 12.10
CA ALA A 808 17.03 41.92 13.26
C ALA A 808 18.43 41.41 13.66
N GLN A 809 18.66 40.09 13.59
CA GLN A 809 19.98 39.49 13.80
C GLN A 809 20.99 39.89 12.71
N TRP A 810 20.56 40.04 11.45
CA TRP A 810 21.38 40.53 10.34
C TRP A 810 21.70 42.02 10.46
N GLU A 811 20.75 42.85 10.87
CA GLU A 811 20.97 44.28 11.15
C GLU A 811 21.94 44.46 12.32
N HIS A 812 21.77 43.69 13.39
CA HIS A 812 22.71 43.67 14.53
C HIS A 812 24.11 43.14 14.13
N LEU A 813 24.20 42.23 13.15
CA LEU A 813 25.48 41.78 12.59
C LEU A 813 26.20 42.90 11.82
N LEU A 814 25.43 43.78 11.16
CA LEU A 814 25.97 44.95 10.47
C LEU A 814 26.50 46.01 11.45
N GLU A 815 25.85 46.17 12.61
CA GLU A 815 26.24 47.15 13.62
C GLU A 815 27.43 46.69 14.48
N ASP A 816 27.41 45.46 15.01
CA ASP A 816 28.48 44.91 15.87
C ASP A 816 28.81 43.43 15.54
N PRO A 817 29.83 43.16 14.71
CA PRO A 817 30.13 41.79 14.26
C PRO A 817 30.77 40.91 15.35
N ASP A 818 31.39 41.48 16.38
CA ASP A 818 32.12 40.71 17.40
C ASP A 818 31.24 40.24 18.56
N THR A 819 30.17 40.98 18.88
CA THR A 819 29.16 40.55 19.87
C THR A 819 28.32 39.40 19.34
N MET A 820 27.92 39.44 18.06
CA MET A 820 27.16 38.37 17.41
C MET A 820 27.99 37.10 17.18
N LYS A 821 29.29 37.22 16.87
CA LYS A 821 30.20 36.04 16.86
C LYS A 821 30.26 35.38 18.23
N HIS A 822 30.24 36.16 19.31
CA HIS A 822 30.22 35.63 20.68
C HIS A 822 28.90 34.92 21.00
N THR A 823 27.74 35.50 20.64
CA THR A 823 26.44 34.85 20.86
C THR A 823 26.25 33.60 20.00
N ILE A 824 26.70 33.61 18.74
CA ILE A 824 26.70 32.42 17.86
C ILE A 824 27.60 31.33 18.46
N ALA A 825 28.80 31.68 18.95
CA ALA A 825 29.67 30.72 19.61
C ALA A 825 29.05 30.15 20.90
N GLN A 826 28.39 30.97 21.71
CA GLN A 826 27.66 30.51 22.90
C GLN A 826 26.48 29.60 22.53
N ASN A 827 25.74 29.92 21.46
CA ASN A 827 24.64 29.09 20.98
C ASN A 827 25.13 27.77 20.39
N ALA A 828 26.26 27.76 19.69
CA ALA A 828 26.93 26.54 19.23
C ALA A 828 27.36 25.65 20.40
N ILE A 829 27.88 26.24 21.49
CA ILE A 829 28.22 25.51 22.72
C ILE A 829 26.96 24.92 23.37
N LYS A 830 25.87 25.71 23.49
CA LYS A 830 24.58 25.23 24.01
C LYS A 830 24.00 24.09 23.17
N LEU A 831 24.05 24.22 21.84
CA LEU A 831 23.64 23.17 20.90
C LEU A 831 24.46 21.89 21.07
N ALA A 832 25.78 22.00 21.23
CA ALA A 832 26.64 20.84 21.49
C ALA A 832 26.29 20.17 22.83
N THR A 833 25.99 20.94 23.89
CA THR A 833 25.55 20.36 25.17
C THR A 833 24.19 19.68 25.07
N LEU A 834 23.22 20.29 24.38
CA LEU A 834 21.89 19.71 24.15
C LEU A 834 21.96 18.46 23.28
N ALA A 835 22.83 18.43 22.27
CA ALA A 835 23.06 17.25 21.45
C ALA A 835 23.63 16.10 22.30
N GLY A 836 24.59 16.38 23.19
CA GLY A 836 25.13 15.39 24.12
C GLY A 836 24.09 14.88 25.13
N ASP A 837 23.22 15.74 25.63
CA ASP A 837 22.14 15.34 26.54
C ASP A 837 21.04 14.56 25.82
N ASN A 838 20.72 14.90 24.56
CA ASN A 838 19.85 14.10 23.70
C ASN A 838 20.42 12.70 23.46
N GLU A 839 21.73 12.57 23.23
CA GLU A 839 22.36 11.26 23.05
C GLU A 839 22.30 10.43 24.34
N LYS A 840 22.49 11.05 25.52
CA LYS A 840 22.27 10.39 26.81
C LYS A 840 20.81 9.97 27.00
N LEU A 841 19.86 10.83 26.63
CA LEU A 841 18.43 10.53 26.73
C LEU A 841 18.05 9.36 25.82
N LYS A 842 18.58 9.35 24.59
CA LYS A 842 18.40 8.27 23.63
C LYS A 842 18.90 6.94 24.18
N ARG A 843 20.11 6.90 24.75
CA ARG A 843 20.65 5.69 25.40
C ARG A 843 19.79 5.23 26.58
N LYS A 844 19.25 6.17 27.39
CA LYS A 844 18.33 5.82 28.48
C LYS A 844 17.01 5.24 27.96
N TYR A 845 16.48 5.80 26.88
CA TYR A 845 15.27 5.31 26.23
C TYR A 845 15.49 3.90 25.67
N GLU A 846 16.63 3.65 25.01
CA GLU A 846 16.98 2.31 24.51
C GLU A 846 17.05 1.28 25.64
N ILE A 847 17.69 1.61 26.77
CA ILE A 847 17.73 0.72 27.96
C ILE A 847 16.32 0.48 28.53
N LEU A 848 15.49 1.51 28.64
CA LEU A 848 14.11 1.36 29.13
C LEU A 848 13.27 0.50 28.17
N LEU A 849 13.50 0.61 26.87
CA LEU A 849 12.83 -0.21 25.86
C LEU A 849 13.26 -1.68 25.96
N GLU A 850 14.55 -1.94 26.21
CA GLU A 850 15.05 -3.30 26.47
C GLU A 850 14.41 -3.88 27.75
N ASP A 851 14.29 -3.09 28.82
CA ASP A 851 13.65 -3.51 30.07
C ASP A 851 12.14 -3.76 29.88
N GLU A 852 11.44 -2.91 29.12
CA GLU A 852 10.02 -3.08 28.78
C GLU A 852 9.79 -4.36 27.97
N ASN A 853 10.62 -4.59 26.95
CA ASN A 853 10.58 -5.83 26.17
C ASN A 853 10.89 -7.05 27.04
N GLY A 854 11.85 -6.96 27.95
CA GLY A 854 12.16 -8.00 28.93
C GLY A 854 11.00 -8.30 29.88
N LEU A 855 10.29 -7.28 30.35
CA LEU A 855 9.07 -7.42 31.16
C LEU A 855 7.92 -8.02 30.35
N LYS A 856 7.76 -7.64 29.09
CA LYS A 856 6.73 -8.19 28.18
C LYS A 856 6.94 -9.68 27.93
N ILE A 857 8.19 -10.11 27.73
CA ILE A 857 8.53 -11.54 27.60
C ILE A 857 8.21 -12.29 28.91
N LYS A 858 8.60 -11.73 30.07
CA LYS A 858 8.28 -12.33 31.38
C LYS A 858 6.79 -12.42 31.63
N TYR A 859 6.02 -11.39 31.25
CA TYR A 859 4.56 -11.37 31.34
C TYR A 859 3.94 -12.45 30.46
N ASN A 860 4.37 -12.58 29.20
CA ASN A 860 3.88 -13.61 28.29
C ASN A 860 4.17 -15.01 28.82
N ASN A 861 5.38 -15.26 29.32
CA ASN A 861 5.72 -16.54 29.95
C ASN A 861 4.83 -16.83 31.16
N LEU A 862 4.60 -15.83 32.04
CA LEU A 862 3.74 -16.00 33.20
C LEU A 862 2.27 -16.23 32.80
N ASN A 863 1.81 -15.62 31.72
CA ASN A 863 0.48 -15.83 31.16
C ASN A 863 0.32 -17.22 30.55
N ASP A 864 1.36 -17.73 29.88
CA ASP A 864 1.38 -19.10 29.37
C ASP A 864 1.40 -20.12 30.52
N ASP A 865 2.23 -19.89 31.55
CA ASP A 865 2.22 -20.69 32.78
C ASP A 865 0.83 -20.66 33.45
N PHE A 866 0.19 -19.49 33.53
CA PHE A 866 -1.16 -19.35 34.07
C PHE A 866 -2.18 -20.17 33.25
N LYS A 867 -2.14 -20.10 31.91
CA LYS A 867 -3.00 -20.91 31.04
C LYS A 867 -2.76 -22.42 31.23
N THR A 868 -1.51 -22.85 31.39
CA THR A 868 -1.23 -24.26 31.65
C THR A 868 -1.77 -24.71 33.01
N LEU A 869 -1.67 -23.86 34.04
CA LEU A 869 -2.27 -24.10 35.35
C LEU A 869 -3.81 -24.12 35.27
N GLU A 870 -4.41 -23.21 34.51
CA GLU A 870 -5.86 -23.16 34.31
C GLU A 870 -6.37 -24.42 33.59
N ASN A 871 -5.66 -24.86 32.54
CA ASN A 871 -5.95 -26.10 31.83
C ASN A 871 -5.82 -27.34 32.74
N SER A 872 -4.78 -27.39 33.58
CA SER A 872 -4.61 -28.51 34.53
C SER A 872 -5.70 -28.51 35.62
N SER A 873 -6.10 -27.32 36.11
CA SER A 873 -7.21 -27.16 37.04
C SER A 873 -8.55 -27.57 36.41
N ALA A 874 -8.78 -27.21 35.15
CA ALA A 874 -9.96 -27.62 34.39
C ALA A 874 -10.01 -29.14 34.21
N LEU A 875 -8.87 -29.79 33.90
CA LEU A 875 -8.77 -31.24 33.79
C LEU A 875 -9.11 -31.93 35.12
N ILE A 876 -8.53 -31.45 36.24
CA ILE A 876 -8.81 -31.99 37.59
C ILE A 876 -10.29 -31.83 37.94
N LYS A 877 -10.92 -30.68 37.61
CA LYS A 877 -12.37 -30.48 37.80
C LYS A 877 -13.17 -31.48 36.96
N GLN A 878 -12.75 -31.76 35.73
CA GLN A 878 -13.42 -32.73 34.87
C GLN A 878 -13.31 -34.16 35.43
N GLU A 879 -12.14 -34.55 35.95
CA GLU A 879 -11.95 -35.83 36.63
C GLU A 879 -12.84 -35.95 37.88
N LEU A 880 -12.87 -34.91 38.73
CA LEU A 880 -13.74 -34.86 39.92
C LEU A 880 -15.23 -34.93 39.57
N THR A 881 -15.68 -34.26 38.51
CA THR A 881 -17.08 -34.34 38.06
C THR A 881 -17.41 -35.74 37.52
N HIS A 882 -16.46 -36.38 36.83
CA HIS A 882 -16.60 -37.76 36.37
C HIS A 882 -16.71 -38.73 37.57
N GLU A 883 -15.82 -38.63 38.56
CA GLU A 883 -15.89 -39.44 39.78
C GLU A 883 -17.19 -39.20 40.55
N LYS A 884 -17.63 -37.95 40.69
CA LYS A 884 -18.92 -37.61 41.31
C LYS A 884 -20.08 -38.25 40.57
N SER A 885 -20.08 -38.23 39.24
CA SER A 885 -21.12 -38.86 38.42
C SER A 885 -21.15 -40.39 38.59
N LYS A 886 -19.98 -41.02 38.68
CA LYS A 886 -19.84 -42.45 38.93
C LYS A 886 -20.37 -42.84 40.31
N LEU A 887 -19.98 -42.09 41.34
CA LEU A 887 -20.48 -42.28 42.71
C LEU A 887 -21.99 -42.09 42.81
N LEU A 888 -22.56 -41.10 42.12
CA LEU A 888 -24.02 -40.90 42.04
C LEU A 888 -24.73 -42.08 41.37
N ALA A 889 -24.18 -42.63 40.30
CA ALA A 889 -24.73 -43.81 39.63
C ALA A 889 -24.68 -45.04 40.55
N GLU A 890 -23.59 -45.25 41.30
CA GLU A 890 -23.48 -46.30 42.31
C GLU A 890 -24.51 -46.12 43.43
N LEU A 891 -24.68 -44.89 43.93
CA LEU A 891 -25.69 -44.54 44.95
C LEU A 891 -27.12 -44.82 44.48
N GLN A 892 -27.46 -44.47 43.25
CA GLN A 892 -28.76 -44.78 42.65
C GLN A 892 -28.99 -46.30 42.53
N LEU A 893 -27.94 -47.06 42.22
CA LEU A 893 -28.03 -48.52 42.12
C LEU A 893 -28.28 -49.14 43.52
N VAL A 894 -27.59 -48.64 44.55
CA VAL A 894 -27.84 -49.03 45.94
C VAL A 894 -29.26 -48.68 46.38
N GLN A 895 -29.76 -47.47 46.07
CA GLN A 895 -31.15 -47.09 46.38
C GLN A 895 -32.18 -48.01 45.69
N LYS A 896 -31.94 -48.40 44.42
CA LYS A 896 -32.81 -49.36 43.72
C LYS A 896 -32.81 -50.73 44.41
N LEU A 897 -31.64 -51.23 44.81
CA LEU A 897 -31.53 -52.49 45.55
C LEU A 897 -32.24 -52.41 46.90
N GLN A 898 -32.13 -51.28 47.61
CA GLN A 898 -32.80 -51.04 48.88
C GLN A 898 -34.33 -51.02 48.71
N HIS A 899 -34.85 -50.36 47.67
CA HIS A 899 -36.28 -50.39 47.32
C HIS A 899 -36.78 -51.79 46.97
N GLN A 900 -35.99 -52.59 46.25
CA GLN A 900 -36.32 -53.99 45.98
C GLN A 900 -36.36 -54.81 47.27
N LEU A 901 -35.40 -54.61 48.18
CA LEU A 901 -35.34 -55.32 49.46
C LEU A 901 -36.52 -54.98 50.37
N VAL A 902 -36.90 -53.70 50.43
CA VAL A 902 -38.11 -53.24 51.14
C VAL A 902 -39.37 -53.85 50.51
N SER A 903 -39.46 -53.92 49.18
CA SER A 903 -40.59 -54.57 48.49
C SER A 903 -40.67 -56.07 48.78
N ILE A 904 -39.53 -56.76 48.83
CA ILE A 904 -39.45 -58.18 49.21
C ILE A 904 -39.87 -58.38 50.67
N GLN A 905 -39.41 -57.51 51.59
CA GLN A 905 -39.85 -57.55 52.99
C GLN A 905 -41.35 -57.30 53.13
N PHE A 906 -41.93 -56.38 52.34
CA PHE A 906 -43.36 -56.10 52.34
C PHE A 906 -44.17 -57.32 51.85
N LEU A 907 -43.72 -57.98 50.79
CA LEU A 907 -44.30 -59.24 50.31
C LEU A 907 -44.21 -60.36 51.36
N PHE A 908 -43.10 -60.45 52.09
CA PHE A 908 -42.91 -61.44 53.15
C PHE A 908 -43.83 -61.20 54.36
N CYS A 909 -44.14 -59.93 54.68
CA CYS A 909 -45.11 -59.57 55.71
C CYS A 909 -46.56 -59.84 55.31
N ILE A 910 -46.90 -59.81 54.02
CA ILE A 910 -48.26 -60.16 53.54
C ILE A 910 -48.48 -61.68 53.54
N PHE A 911 -47.41 -62.47 53.39
CA PHE A 911 -47.48 -63.94 53.36
C PHE A 911 -47.51 -64.61 54.74
N LYS A 912 -47.39 -63.84 55.82
CA LYS A 912 -47.33 -64.30 57.21
C LYS A 912 -48.59 -63.88 57.94
#